data_AF-A0A9W9SY01-F1
#
_entry.id   AF-A0A9W9SY01-F1
#
_cell.length_a   1.000
_cell.length_b   1.000
_cell.length_c   1.000
_cell.angle_alpha   90.00
_cell.angle_beta   90.00
_cell.angle_gamma   90.00
#
_symmetry.space_group_name_H-M   'P 1'
#
loop_
_entity.id
_entity.type
_entity.pdbx_description
1 polymer ?
#
loop_
_entity_poly.entity_id
_entity_poly.type
_entity_poly.pdbx_seq_one_letter_code
_entity_poly.pdbx_strand_id
1 'polypeptide(L)'
;MARIDVEKAIEELTLGEKVALTAGRDFWHTAPIPRLHIPSLRMSDGPNGVRGTRFFNGIPAACFPCATALGATWDTELLSQVGELMGEEAIAKGTHIVLGPTINIQRSPLGGRGFESFSEDGVLSGTLAGHFCKGMQAKGVAATLKHFVCNDQEHERMAVSSIVTERALREIYLLPFQLALRICRSACIMTAYNKINGTHVSENEAIIDDILRKEWGWAGVVMSDWFGTYSTSDAINAGLDIEMPGKTRWRGEALAHAVSSNKVAQFKLDERVRNILNLVNWVEPLGIPEGAPEKALNRPQDQALMRRTAAESVVLLKNENNVLPLKKDGSVLAIGPNARITSYCGGGSASLAPYYTVTPLDGVSAKSKGDVKFTQGVYSHKELPLLGPLMKTADGKTGFTFKVYNEPPSAGPDRGIVDELHLVGSTGFLMDYVNPKIKSMTFYVDMEGFFTPEEDGLYDFGVTVVGTGRLLVDGEVVVDNTKNQKQGSAFFGTATVEERGVKELKAGQTYRVLFEFGSAPTSDLDTRGIVAFGPGGFRFGGSRRVGQEELIATAVERASAAEQVVIFAGLTSEWETEGYDRDHMDLPPGSDELISRVLAANRNAVVVIQSGTPVTMPWAKDARAVVQAWFGGNECGNGIADVLYGDVNPSAKLPITFPRRLQDNPSYINFRSERGRVLYGEDIYVGYRFFEKSDVAPVFPFGHGLSYTSFSRSNLRISTVPERSKYSEAGEPITTEVTVTNTGSMAGAEIVQLWIIPPSTDVNRPVRELKAFQKVFLQPGESKTVQLVAEKKLATSWWDEEREQWISEKGRYHVLVTGTGAEELRGEFEVGKTRFWLGL
;
A
#
# COMPACT_ATOMS: atom_id res chain seq x y z
N MET A 1 21.46 26.00 -7.82
CA MET A 1 22.93 25.97 -7.62
C MET A 1 23.59 25.68 -8.96
N ALA A 2 24.90 25.89 -9.14
CA ALA A 2 25.56 25.38 -10.34
C ALA A 2 25.53 23.84 -10.30
N ARG A 3 25.28 23.19 -11.45
CA ARG A 3 25.34 21.73 -11.59
C ARG A 3 26.69 21.22 -11.12
N ILE A 4 26.70 20.19 -10.28
CA ILE A 4 27.93 19.58 -9.75
C ILE A 4 28.65 18.85 -10.89
N ASP A 5 29.92 19.17 -11.10
CA ASP A 5 30.82 18.34 -11.90
C ASP A 5 31.16 17.08 -11.08
N VAL A 6 30.54 15.96 -11.46
CA VAL A 6 30.53 14.74 -10.65
C VAL A 6 31.92 14.14 -10.51
N GLU A 7 32.70 14.07 -11.59
CA GLU A 7 34.04 13.48 -11.54
C GLU A 7 35.00 14.37 -10.75
N LYS A 8 34.94 15.68 -10.97
CA LYS A 8 35.72 16.64 -10.18
C LYS A 8 35.37 16.58 -8.70
N ALA A 9 34.09 16.49 -8.35
CA ALA A 9 33.67 16.35 -6.95
C ALA A 9 34.21 15.06 -6.32
N ILE A 10 34.20 13.93 -7.04
CA ILE A 10 34.76 12.66 -6.56
C ILE A 10 36.27 12.76 -6.31
N GLU A 11 37.01 13.49 -7.14
CA GLU A 11 38.44 13.75 -6.93
C GLU A 11 38.71 14.62 -5.70
N GLU A 12 37.84 15.63 -5.45
CA GLU A 12 38.00 16.57 -4.34
C GLU A 12 37.49 16.03 -3.00
N LEU A 13 36.56 15.06 -2.99
CA LEU A 13 36.01 14.44 -1.78
C LEU A 13 37.05 13.62 -1.02
N THR A 14 37.16 13.86 0.28
CA THR A 14 37.94 12.99 1.17
C THR A 14 37.25 11.63 1.35
N LEU A 15 37.99 10.61 1.79
CA LEU A 15 37.41 9.29 2.07
C LEU A 15 36.23 9.39 3.06
N GLY A 16 36.35 10.19 4.12
CA GLY A 16 35.28 10.37 5.11
C GLY A 16 34.01 10.98 4.50
N GLU A 17 34.15 11.95 3.59
CA GLU A 17 33.00 12.56 2.90
C GLU A 17 32.37 11.61 1.89
N LYS A 18 33.17 10.82 1.16
CA LYS A 18 32.66 9.75 0.28
C LYS A 18 31.84 8.73 1.07
N VAL A 19 32.38 8.27 2.20
CA VAL A 19 31.69 7.36 3.12
C VAL A 19 30.37 7.97 3.62
N ALA A 20 30.39 9.24 4.06
CA ALA A 20 29.19 9.93 4.53
C ALA A 20 28.09 10.05 3.47
N LEU A 21 28.43 10.29 2.20
CA LEU A 21 27.46 10.36 1.10
C LEU A 21 26.75 9.04 0.80
N THR A 22 27.31 7.90 1.23
CA THR A 22 26.71 6.57 1.04
C THR A 22 25.79 6.13 2.19
N ALA A 23 25.44 7.04 3.09
CA ALA A 23 24.45 6.78 4.14
C ALA A 23 23.56 8.01 4.41
N GLY A 24 22.36 7.75 4.93
CA GLY A 24 21.53 8.80 5.51
C GLY A 24 22.20 9.47 6.71
N ARG A 25 21.92 10.77 6.91
CA ARG A 25 22.33 11.48 8.14
C ARG A 25 21.34 11.30 9.29
N ASP A 26 20.07 11.12 8.93
CA ASP A 26 18.92 10.93 9.81
C ASP A 26 17.89 10.04 9.10
N PHE A 27 16.67 9.95 9.61
CA PHE A 27 15.61 9.13 9.02
C PHE A 27 15.26 9.49 7.58
N TRP A 28 15.37 10.75 7.18
CA TRP A 28 14.74 11.28 5.96
C TRP A 28 15.69 12.03 5.05
N HIS A 29 16.97 12.14 5.40
CA HIS A 29 17.88 13.03 4.69
C HIS A 29 19.22 12.38 4.35
N THR A 30 19.75 12.71 3.17
CA THR A 30 21.13 12.37 2.79
C THR A 30 22.14 13.28 3.49
N ALA A 31 23.40 12.87 3.58
CA ALA A 31 24.46 13.73 4.11
C ALA A 31 24.78 14.92 3.17
N PRO A 32 24.90 16.17 3.67
CA PRO A 32 25.40 17.31 2.90
C PRO A 32 26.94 17.40 2.94
N ILE A 33 27.56 17.95 1.89
CA ILE A 33 28.97 18.36 1.86
C ILE A 33 29.05 19.86 1.48
N PRO A 34 28.94 20.78 2.46
CA PRO A 34 28.80 22.21 2.17
C PRO A 34 29.97 22.84 1.42
N ARG A 35 31.22 22.41 1.67
CA ARG A 35 32.41 22.97 1.00
C ARG A 35 32.44 22.70 -0.51
N LEU A 36 31.74 21.67 -0.96
CA LEU A 36 31.60 21.28 -2.37
C LEU A 36 30.20 21.61 -2.92
N HIS A 37 29.40 22.36 -2.16
CA HIS A 37 28.02 22.72 -2.53
C HIS A 37 27.11 21.51 -2.81
N ILE A 38 27.34 20.39 -2.12
CA ILE A 38 26.46 19.21 -2.20
C ILE A 38 25.40 19.34 -1.10
N PRO A 39 24.12 19.60 -1.44
CA PRO A 39 23.05 19.76 -0.46
C PRO A 39 22.60 18.41 0.12
N SER A 40 21.90 18.48 1.24
CA SER A 40 21.14 17.34 1.75
C SER A 40 19.81 17.22 1.01
N LEU A 41 19.52 16.03 0.48
CA LEU A 41 18.24 15.71 -0.14
C LEU A 41 17.29 15.14 0.90
N ARG A 42 16.02 15.56 0.84
CA ARG A 42 14.94 15.01 1.67
C ARG A 42 14.19 13.91 0.90
N MET A 43 13.91 12.81 1.59
CA MET A 43 13.00 11.76 1.15
C MET A 43 11.80 11.58 2.08
N SER A 44 10.69 11.07 1.55
CA SER A 44 9.47 10.80 2.32
C SER A 44 8.75 9.59 1.76
N ASP A 45 8.14 8.79 2.64
CA ASP A 45 7.08 7.86 2.23
C ASP A 45 5.87 8.63 1.66
N GLY A 46 5.05 8.04 0.80
CA GLY A 46 5.14 6.69 0.26
C GLY A 46 4.20 6.49 -0.93
N PRO A 47 3.68 5.27 -1.17
CA PRO A 47 3.07 4.90 -2.45
C PRO A 47 1.66 5.47 -2.71
N ASN A 48 0.98 6.02 -1.70
CA ASN A 48 -0.39 6.54 -1.77
C ASN A 48 -0.54 7.92 -1.11
N GLY A 49 0.55 8.69 -1.04
CA GLY A 49 0.59 10.07 -0.56
C GLY A 49 1.94 10.39 0.09
N VAL A 50 2.25 11.68 0.29
CA VAL A 50 3.56 12.11 0.81
C VAL A 50 3.45 12.54 2.26
N ARG A 51 3.85 11.66 3.20
CA ARG A 51 3.71 11.87 4.65
C ARG A 51 4.50 13.08 5.16
N GLY A 52 5.71 13.28 4.66
CA GLY A 52 6.71 14.17 5.23
C GLY A 52 7.65 13.45 6.20
N THR A 53 8.34 14.24 7.01
CA THR A 53 9.44 13.81 7.88
C THR A 53 9.00 13.41 9.29
N ARG A 54 7.69 13.25 9.52
CA ARG A 54 7.12 12.95 10.83
C ARG A 54 5.98 11.92 10.75
N PHE A 55 6.09 10.83 11.50
CA PHE A 55 4.96 9.94 11.81
C PHE A 55 4.03 10.59 12.81
N PHE A 56 4.57 11.04 13.94
CA PHE A 56 3.80 11.68 14.99
C PHE A 56 3.68 13.19 14.75
N ASN A 57 2.43 13.68 14.74
CA ASN A 57 2.12 15.11 14.59
C ASN A 57 2.74 15.74 13.32
N GLY A 58 2.68 15.00 12.21
CA GLY A 58 3.12 15.45 10.88
C GLY A 58 2.14 16.41 10.20
N ILE A 59 2.61 17.14 9.19
CA ILE A 59 1.76 18.03 8.39
C ILE A 59 0.85 17.17 7.50
N PRO A 60 -0.48 17.38 7.52
CA PRO A 60 -1.39 16.57 6.72
C PRO A 60 -1.09 16.61 5.22
N ALA A 61 -1.48 15.55 4.50
CA ALA A 61 -1.26 15.39 3.07
C ALA A 61 -2.48 14.79 2.35
N ALA A 62 -2.42 14.75 1.01
CA ALA A 62 -3.36 13.98 0.20
C ALA A 62 -3.10 12.48 0.39
N CYS A 63 -4.09 11.73 0.88
CA CYS A 63 -4.07 10.28 0.89
C CYS A 63 -4.93 9.76 -0.26
N PHE A 64 -4.28 9.08 -1.21
CA PHE A 64 -4.92 8.42 -2.34
C PHE A 64 -5.43 7.03 -1.94
N PRO A 65 -6.29 6.41 -2.78
CA PRO A 65 -6.60 5.00 -2.63
C PRO A 65 -5.32 4.13 -2.56
N CYS A 66 -5.39 3.03 -1.83
CA CYS A 66 -4.27 2.08 -1.77
C CYS A 66 -3.94 1.50 -3.15
N ALA A 67 -2.74 0.96 -3.32
CA ALA A 67 -2.26 0.57 -4.65
C ALA A 67 -3.12 -0.54 -5.28
N THR A 68 -3.71 -1.47 -4.52
CA THR A 68 -4.68 -2.43 -5.07
C THR A 68 -5.94 -1.74 -5.60
N ALA A 69 -6.42 -0.70 -4.92
CA ALA A 69 -7.53 0.11 -5.41
C ALA A 69 -7.16 0.83 -6.73
N LEU A 70 -5.98 1.45 -6.77
CA LEU A 70 -5.45 2.07 -7.99
C LEU A 70 -5.24 1.04 -9.11
N GLY A 71 -4.81 -0.16 -8.77
CA GLY A 71 -4.68 -1.32 -9.65
C GLY A 71 -6.01 -1.68 -10.29
N ALA A 72 -7.11 -1.56 -9.54
CA ALA A 72 -8.45 -1.84 -10.02
C ALA A 72 -8.96 -0.86 -11.09
N THR A 73 -8.32 0.31 -11.23
CA THR A 73 -8.70 1.31 -12.24
C THR A 73 -8.30 0.91 -13.66
N TRP A 74 -7.21 0.13 -13.81
CA TRP A 74 -6.56 -0.21 -15.08
C TRP A 74 -6.39 1.01 -16.01
N ASP A 75 -6.09 2.18 -15.43
CA ASP A 75 -6.10 3.46 -16.15
C ASP A 75 -4.74 4.15 -16.05
N THR A 76 -3.91 3.97 -17.08
CA THR A 76 -2.58 4.58 -17.17
C THR A 76 -2.61 6.11 -17.18
N GLU A 77 -3.67 6.73 -17.69
CA GLU A 77 -3.82 8.18 -17.73
C GLU A 77 -4.12 8.70 -16.32
N LEU A 78 -5.08 8.09 -15.63
CA LEU A 78 -5.39 8.42 -14.24
C LEU A 78 -4.18 8.23 -13.34
N LEU A 79 -3.42 7.14 -13.50
CA LEU A 79 -2.22 6.89 -12.71
C LEU A 79 -1.11 7.92 -12.98
N SER A 80 -1.01 8.43 -14.21
CA SER A 80 -0.11 9.54 -14.53
C SER A 80 -0.54 10.83 -13.80
N GLN A 81 -1.84 11.14 -13.77
CA GLN A 81 -2.39 12.31 -13.06
C GLN A 81 -2.21 12.20 -11.53
N VAL A 82 -2.42 11.00 -10.96
CA VAL A 82 -2.14 10.73 -9.55
C VAL A 82 -0.65 10.94 -9.24
N GLY A 83 0.23 10.42 -10.09
CA GLY A 83 1.68 10.62 -9.98
C GLY A 83 2.08 12.09 -10.03
N GLU A 84 1.48 12.87 -10.94
CA GLU A 84 1.71 14.32 -11.02
C GLU A 84 1.32 15.06 -9.74
N LEU A 85 0.14 14.77 -9.18
CA LEU A 85 -0.27 15.39 -7.91
C LEU A 85 0.61 14.95 -6.74
N MET A 86 1.09 13.71 -6.74
CA MET A 86 2.09 13.27 -5.76
C MET A 86 3.42 14.02 -5.87
N GLY A 87 3.86 14.34 -7.09
CA GLY A 87 5.02 15.23 -7.29
C GLY A 87 4.78 16.63 -6.72
N GLU A 88 3.58 17.19 -6.89
CA GLU A 88 3.22 18.49 -6.33
C GLU A 88 3.11 18.47 -4.79
N GLU A 89 2.54 17.42 -4.21
CA GLU A 89 2.52 17.17 -2.76
C GLU A 89 3.95 17.04 -2.20
N ALA A 90 4.84 16.34 -2.90
CA ALA A 90 6.24 16.22 -2.50
C ALA A 90 6.94 17.59 -2.47
N ILE A 91 6.74 18.42 -3.50
CA ILE A 91 7.28 19.78 -3.54
C ILE A 91 6.73 20.61 -2.37
N ALA A 92 5.43 20.53 -2.08
CA ALA A 92 4.82 21.21 -0.94
C ALA A 92 5.41 20.76 0.41
N LYS A 93 5.84 19.49 0.51
CA LYS A 93 6.55 18.93 1.67
C LYS A 93 8.08 19.14 1.62
N GLY A 94 8.62 19.87 0.64
CA GLY A 94 10.07 20.06 0.48
C GLY A 94 10.84 18.75 0.24
N THR A 95 10.17 17.75 -0.34
CA THR A 95 10.69 16.40 -0.59
C THR A 95 11.23 16.29 -2.01
N HIS A 96 12.43 15.72 -2.14
CA HIS A 96 13.10 15.50 -3.42
C HIS A 96 12.85 14.08 -3.94
N ILE A 97 12.70 13.11 -3.04
CA ILE A 97 12.60 11.67 -3.34
C ILE A 97 11.36 11.11 -2.63
N VAL A 98 10.43 10.54 -3.39
CA VAL A 98 9.26 9.83 -2.83
C VAL A 98 9.55 8.34 -2.83
N LEU A 99 9.31 7.69 -1.69
CA LEU A 99 9.57 6.27 -1.46
C LEU A 99 8.37 5.43 -1.93
N GLY A 100 8.12 5.47 -3.23
CA GLY A 100 7.05 4.70 -3.88
C GLY A 100 7.04 4.90 -5.40
N PRO A 101 6.21 4.13 -6.12
CA PRO A 101 5.21 3.21 -5.60
C PRO A 101 5.76 1.84 -5.17
N THR A 102 4.94 1.06 -4.45
CA THR A 102 5.23 -0.33 -4.06
C THR A 102 4.64 -1.28 -5.10
N ILE A 103 5.42 -2.26 -5.56
CA ILE A 103 5.10 -3.14 -6.70
C ILE A 103 5.51 -4.61 -6.47
N ASN A 104 5.50 -5.06 -5.21
CA ASN A 104 5.62 -6.47 -4.88
C ASN A 104 4.40 -7.26 -5.39
N ILE A 105 4.47 -8.59 -5.40
CA ILE A 105 3.41 -9.43 -5.98
C ILE A 105 2.60 -10.08 -4.87
N GLN A 106 1.27 -9.93 -4.91
CA GLN A 106 0.36 -10.62 -4.01
C GLN A 106 0.23 -12.11 -4.37
N ARG A 107 1.28 -12.89 -4.13
CA ARG A 107 1.24 -14.36 -4.27
C ARG A 107 0.28 -15.05 -3.29
N SER A 108 -0.15 -14.33 -2.26
CA SER A 108 -1.12 -14.74 -1.26
C SER A 108 -2.08 -13.60 -0.96
N PRO A 109 -3.35 -13.89 -0.63
CA PRO A 109 -4.28 -12.88 -0.13
C PRO A 109 -3.90 -12.36 1.26
N LEU A 110 -3.02 -13.05 2.00
CA LEU A 110 -2.77 -12.77 3.42
C LEU A 110 -1.67 -11.73 3.68
N GLY A 111 -0.90 -11.33 2.67
CA GLY A 111 0.25 -10.46 2.87
C GLY A 111 -0.12 -9.15 3.55
N GLY A 112 0.62 -8.79 4.62
CA GLY A 112 0.33 -7.58 5.42
C GLY A 112 0.35 -6.29 4.62
N ARG A 113 1.23 -6.21 3.62
CA ARG A 113 1.33 -5.11 2.64
C ARG A 113 0.71 -5.43 1.29
N GLY A 114 -0.16 -6.44 1.22
CA GLY A 114 -0.86 -6.79 -0.02
C GLY A 114 -1.67 -5.61 -0.56
N PHE A 115 -2.26 -4.79 0.31
CA PHE A 115 -2.96 -3.55 -0.05
C PHE A 115 -2.06 -2.50 -0.74
N GLU A 116 -0.75 -2.58 -0.50
CA GLU A 116 0.22 -1.56 -0.86
C GLU A 116 0.83 -1.78 -2.25
N SER A 117 0.61 -2.95 -2.87
CA SER A 117 1.02 -3.23 -4.26
C SER A 117 -0.17 -3.29 -5.21
N PHE A 118 0.05 -3.19 -6.52
CA PHE A 118 -1.07 -3.02 -7.48
C PHE A 118 -1.84 -4.30 -7.80
N SER A 119 -1.16 -5.40 -8.11
CA SER A 119 -1.78 -6.57 -8.73
C SER A 119 -0.91 -7.83 -8.61
N GLU A 120 -1.58 -9.00 -8.63
CA GLU A 120 -0.95 -10.31 -8.80
C GLU A 120 -0.32 -10.52 -10.19
N ASP A 121 -0.60 -9.63 -11.15
CA ASP A 121 -0.08 -9.68 -12.52
C ASP A 121 1.01 -8.62 -12.77
N GLY A 122 2.19 -9.10 -13.19
CA GLY A 122 3.34 -8.23 -13.44
C GLY A 122 3.16 -7.22 -14.58
N VAL A 123 2.31 -7.50 -15.58
CA VAL A 123 2.02 -6.55 -16.67
C VAL A 123 1.16 -5.41 -16.15
N LEU A 124 0.10 -5.71 -15.41
CA LEU A 124 -0.75 -4.69 -14.80
C LEU A 124 0.06 -3.85 -13.80
N SER A 125 0.75 -4.50 -12.86
CA SER A 125 1.57 -3.83 -11.83
C SER A 125 2.65 -2.93 -12.43
N GLY A 126 3.46 -3.46 -13.36
CA GLY A 126 4.56 -2.71 -13.97
C GLY A 126 4.08 -1.55 -14.84
N THR A 127 2.98 -1.74 -15.58
CA THR A 127 2.44 -0.70 -16.47
C THR A 127 1.89 0.48 -15.67
N LEU A 128 1.06 0.21 -14.66
CA LEU A 128 0.47 1.26 -13.83
C LEU A 128 1.52 2.00 -13.00
N ALA A 129 2.45 1.27 -12.39
CA ALA A 129 3.55 1.87 -11.63
C ALA A 129 4.48 2.71 -12.51
N GLY A 130 4.79 2.25 -13.72
CA GLY A 130 5.58 3.02 -14.69
C GLY A 130 4.93 4.36 -15.03
N HIS A 131 3.63 4.38 -15.30
CA HIS A 131 2.88 5.61 -15.58
C HIS A 131 2.76 6.53 -14.35
N PHE A 132 2.55 5.97 -13.17
CA PHE A 132 2.58 6.72 -11.91
C PHE A 132 3.93 7.40 -11.68
N CYS A 133 5.04 6.66 -11.81
CA CYS A 133 6.39 7.22 -11.72
C CYS A 133 6.62 8.29 -12.78
N LYS A 134 6.12 8.08 -14.00
CA LYS A 134 6.27 9.05 -15.10
C LYS A 134 5.61 10.38 -14.75
N GLY A 135 4.39 10.37 -14.22
CA GLY A 135 3.69 11.58 -13.76
C GLY A 135 4.44 12.30 -12.64
N MET A 136 4.94 11.56 -11.65
CA MET A 136 5.70 12.11 -10.54
C MET A 136 7.02 12.76 -11.00
N GLN A 137 7.78 12.06 -11.82
CA GLN A 137 9.07 12.54 -12.34
C GLN A 137 8.90 13.69 -13.33
N ALA A 138 7.74 13.86 -13.97
CA ALA A 138 7.43 15.03 -14.77
C ALA A 138 7.41 16.34 -13.95
N LYS A 139 7.23 16.26 -12.62
CA LYS A 139 7.37 17.39 -11.69
C LYS A 139 8.81 17.57 -11.18
N GLY A 140 9.76 16.74 -11.63
CA GLY A 140 11.17 16.77 -11.20
C GLY A 140 11.46 16.02 -9.90
N VAL A 141 10.44 15.39 -9.28
CA VAL A 141 10.58 14.62 -8.03
C VAL A 141 10.99 13.18 -8.34
N ALA A 142 11.96 12.64 -7.61
CA ALA A 142 12.49 11.30 -7.83
C ALA A 142 11.52 10.24 -7.28
N ALA A 143 11.04 9.36 -8.15
CA ALA A 143 10.28 8.19 -7.74
C ALA A 143 11.21 7.05 -7.30
N THR A 144 10.73 6.19 -6.41
CA THR A 144 11.47 5.02 -5.90
C THR A 144 10.62 3.76 -5.98
N LEU A 145 10.87 2.92 -6.99
CA LEU A 145 10.21 1.61 -7.07
C LEU A 145 10.64 0.72 -5.90
N LYS A 146 9.68 0.10 -5.19
CA LYS A 146 9.97 -0.74 -4.03
C LYS A 146 9.04 -1.97 -3.90
N HIS A 147 9.41 -3.03 -3.20
CA HIS A 147 10.74 -3.33 -2.67
C HIS A 147 11.37 -4.40 -3.57
N PHE A 148 12.53 -4.09 -4.12
CA PHE A 148 13.24 -4.93 -5.06
C PHE A 148 14.07 -5.98 -4.31
N VAL A 149 13.74 -7.27 -4.26
CA VAL A 149 12.58 -7.95 -4.85
C VAL A 149 12.09 -9.09 -3.94
N CYS A 150 10.88 -9.59 -4.19
CA CYS A 150 10.19 -10.67 -3.45
C CYS A 150 9.97 -10.42 -1.95
N ASN A 151 9.71 -9.17 -1.56
CA ASN A 151 9.18 -8.84 -0.25
C ASN A 151 7.65 -9.05 -0.21
N ASP A 152 7.22 -10.28 -0.47
CA ASP A 152 5.81 -10.61 -0.73
C ASP A 152 5.07 -11.10 0.55
N GLN A 153 5.73 -11.05 1.71
CA GLN A 153 5.17 -11.33 3.05
C GLN A 153 5.93 -10.51 4.11
N GLU A 154 5.31 -10.27 5.26
CA GLU A 154 5.91 -9.50 6.36
C GLU A 154 6.58 -10.37 7.43
N HIS A 155 6.11 -11.61 7.63
CA HIS A 155 6.62 -12.50 8.68
C HIS A 155 8.12 -12.80 8.48
N GLU A 156 8.93 -12.38 9.47
CA GLU A 156 10.39 -12.43 9.46
C GLU A 156 11.06 -11.76 8.24
N ARG A 157 10.44 -10.72 7.64
CA ARG A 157 10.92 -10.06 6.41
C ARG A 157 12.41 -9.70 6.37
N MET A 158 13.04 -9.39 7.51
CA MET A 158 14.47 -9.08 7.60
C MET A 158 15.40 -10.31 7.56
N ALA A 159 14.87 -11.50 7.82
CA ALA A 159 15.65 -12.73 7.99
C ALA A 159 15.30 -13.81 6.98
N VAL A 160 14.04 -13.83 6.52
CA VAL A 160 13.50 -14.84 5.63
C VAL A 160 14.24 -14.86 4.29
N SER A 161 14.52 -16.08 3.82
CA SER A 161 14.95 -16.32 2.45
C SER A 161 13.81 -16.82 1.60
N SER A 162 13.41 -16.01 0.62
CA SER A 162 12.52 -16.43 -0.46
C SER A 162 13.30 -17.38 -1.37
N ILE A 163 12.90 -18.64 -1.39
CA ILE A 163 13.46 -19.69 -2.24
C ILE A 163 12.61 -19.75 -3.51
N VAL A 164 13.18 -19.30 -4.62
CA VAL A 164 12.46 -19.05 -5.87
C VAL A 164 13.30 -19.50 -7.07
N THR A 165 12.65 -20.10 -8.06
CA THR A 165 13.27 -20.47 -9.35
C THR A 165 13.64 -19.20 -10.12
N GLU A 166 14.63 -19.28 -11.02
CA GLU A 166 14.97 -18.11 -11.85
C GLU A 166 13.81 -17.79 -12.79
N ARG A 167 13.09 -18.81 -13.26
CA ARG A 167 11.89 -18.63 -14.08
C ARG A 167 10.81 -17.79 -13.38
N ALA A 168 10.41 -18.15 -12.15
CA ALA A 168 9.42 -17.36 -11.41
C ALA A 168 9.97 -15.98 -11.04
N LEU A 169 11.25 -15.89 -10.64
CA LEU A 169 11.90 -14.62 -10.34
C LEU A 169 11.77 -13.65 -11.52
N ARG A 170 12.02 -14.12 -12.75
CA ARG A 170 11.95 -13.33 -13.99
C ARG A 170 10.53 -13.06 -14.47
N GLU A 171 9.68 -14.08 -14.51
CA GLU A 171 8.32 -13.99 -15.08
C GLU A 171 7.30 -13.32 -14.17
N ILE A 172 7.50 -13.37 -12.85
CA ILE A 172 6.52 -12.88 -11.88
C ILE A 172 7.03 -11.66 -11.12
N TYR A 173 8.19 -11.77 -10.45
CA TYR A 173 8.57 -10.80 -9.42
C TYR A 173 9.45 -9.66 -9.94
N LEU A 174 10.33 -9.93 -10.91
CA LEU A 174 11.14 -8.91 -11.58
C LEU A 174 10.39 -8.24 -12.73
N LEU A 175 9.46 -8.94 -13.39
CA LEU A 175 8.68 -8.42 -14.51
C LEU A 175 8.05 -7.03 -14.26
N PRO A 176 7.36 -6.75 -13.13
CA PRO A 176 6.79 -5.42 -12.90
C PRO A 176 7.87 -4.33 -12.83
N PHE A 177 9.04 -4.59 -12.25
CA PHE A 177 10.17 -3.64 -12.23
C PHE A 177 10.73 -3.43 -13.63
N GLN A 178 10.92 -4.52 -14.40
CA GLN A 178 11.41 -4.47 -15.78
C GLN A 178 10.50 -3.60 -16.65
N LEU A 179 9.19 -3.81 -16.57
CA LEU A 179 8.20 -3.04 -17.34
C LEU A 179 8.08 -1.59 -16.86
N ALA A 180 8.08 -1.36 -15.55
CA ALA A 180 8.04 0.00 -15.00
C ALA A 180 9.26 0.81 -15.47
N LEU A 181 10.47 0.23 -15.45
CA LEU A 181 11.71 0.88 -15.90
C LEU A 181 11.74 1.17 -17.40
N ARG A 182 11.03 0.39 -18.22
CA ARG A 182 10.83 0.67 -19.65
C ARG A 182 9.93 1.87 -19.90
N ILE A 183 8.91 2.08 -19.07
CA ILE A 183 7.93 3.16 -19.20
C ILE A 183 8.47 4.44 -18.58
N CYS A 184 9.01 4.33 -17.37
CA CYS A 184 9.62 5.39 -16.61
C CYS A 184 10.93 4.87 -16.06
N ARG A 185 12.05 5.38 -16.59
CA ARG A 185 13.37 5.17 -15.99
C ARG A 185 13.38 5.82 -14.61
N SER A 186 12.92 5.07 -13.60
CA SER A 186 12.76 5.55 -12.23
C SER A 186 14.11 6.00 -11.69
N ALA A 187 14.15 7.14 -11.01
CA ALA A 187 15.37 7.73 -10.47
C ALA A 187 16.00 6.84 -9.39
N CYS A 188 15.16 6.15 -8.61
CA CYS A 188 15.59 5.33 -7.49
C CYS A 188 14.92 3.94 -7.49
N ILE A 189 15.58 2.96 -6.89
CA ILE A 189 15.01 1.66 -6.50
C ILE A 189 15.37 1.41 -5.04
N MET A 190 14.42 0.90 -4.26
CA MET A 190 14.66 0.48 -2.88
C MET A 190 14.75 -1.05 -2.81
N THR A 191 15.85 -1.57 -2.26
CA THR A 191 16.02 -3.01 -2.05
C THR A 191 15.11 -3.52 -0.95
N ALA A 192 14.63 -4.74 -1.09
CA ALA A 192 13.86 -5.45 -0.08
C ALA A 192 14.67 -5.83 1.16
N TYR A 193 13.95 -6.09 2.26
CA TYR A 193 14.51 -6.63 3.50
C TYR A 193 14.96 -8.08 3.38
N ASN A 194 14.26 -8.90 2.60
CA ASN A 194 14.45 -10.34 2.59
C ASN A 194 15.71 -10.77 1.82
N LYS A 195 15.98 -12.07 1.89
CA LYS A 195 16.96 -12.74 1.02
C LYS A 195 16.27 -13.35 -0.18
N ILE A 196 17.02 -13.52 -1.25
CA ILE A 196 16.70 -14.38 -2.38
C ILE A 196 17.72 -15.50 -2.39
N ASN A 197 17.24 -16.74 -2.32
CA ASN A 197 18.08 -17.93 -2.44
C ASN A 197 19.34 -17.91 -1.53
N GLY A 198 19.23 -17.34 -0.32
CA GLY A 198 20.27 -17.34 0.70
C GLY A 198 20.98 -16.00 0.95
N THR A 199 20.90 -15.03 0.02
CA THR A 199 21.62 -13.74 0.11
C THR A 199 20.65 -12.58 0.23
N HIS A 200 20.88 -11.67 1.16
CA HIS A 200 20.07 -10.45 1.32
C HIS A 200 20.12 -9.61 0.05
N VAL A 201 18.97 -9.09 -0.41
CA VAL A 201 18.94 -8.39 -1.69
C VAL A 201 19.90 -7.19 -1.72
N SER A 202 20.02 -6.48 -0.60
CA SER A 202 20.89 -5.31 -0.44
C SER A 202 22.40 -5.60 -0.53
N GLU A 203 22.80 -6.87 -0.60
CA GLU A 203 24.18 -7.32 -0.82
C GLU A 203 24.29 -8.41 -1.90
N ASN A 204 23.26 -8.56 -2.73
CA ASN A 204 23.23 -9.55 -3.80
C ASN A 204 23.69 -8.94 -5.14
N GLU A 205 24.96 -9.16 -5.49
CA GLU A 205 25.58 -8.66 -6.74
C GLU A 205 24.87 -9.18 -7.99
N ALA A 206 24.40 -10.43 -8.00
CA ALA A 206 23.68 -11.00 -9.14
C ALA A 206 22.36 -10.25 -9.41
N ILE A 207 21.71 -9.74 -8.36
CA ILE A 207 20.45 -9.00 -8.49
C ILE A 207 20.69 -7.52 -8.78
N ILE A 208 21.58 -6.86 -8.01
CA ILE A 208 21.79 -5.42 -8.13
C ILE A 208 22.69 -5.09 -9.33
N ASP A 209 23.85 -5.73 -9.46
CA ASP A 209 24.80 -5.40 -10.52
C ASP A 209 24.46 -6.13 -11.82
N ASP A 210 24.35 -7.47 -11.78
CA ASP A 210 24.19 -8.24 -13.02
C ASP A 210 22.82 -7.99 -13.69
N ILE A 211 21.71 -8.01 -12.94
CA ILE A 211 20.38 -7.75 -13.52
C ILE A 211 20.13 -6.24 -13.71
N LEU A 212 20.11 -5.42 -12.65
CA LEU A 212 19.70 -4.01 -12.80
C LEU A 212 20.71 -3.18 -13.61
N ARG A 213 22.01 -3.29 -13.32
CA ARG A 213 23.02 -2.43 -13.98
C ARG A 213 23.42 -2.95 -15.34
N LYS A 214 23.86 -4.21 -15.42
CA LYS A 214 24.46 -4.77 -16.65
C LYS A 214 23.38 -5.21 -17.64
N GLU A 215 22.43 -6.04 -17.21
CA GLU A 215 21.43 -6.59 -18.12
C GLU A 215 20.38 -5.55 -18.52
N TRP A 216 19.79 -4.84 -17.56
CA TRP A 216 18.73 -3.85 -17.84
C TRP A 216 19.28 -2.47 -18.21
N GLY A 217 20.58 -2.21 -17.98
CA GLY A 217 21.20 -0.93 -18.32
C GLY A 217 20.66 0.25 -17.51
N TRP A 218 20.19 0.02 -16.28
CA TRP A 218 19.62 1.06 -15.42
C TRP A 218 20.67 1.72 -14.53
N ALA A 219 20.68 3.05 -14.50
CA ALA A 219 21.74 3.87 -13.91
C ALA A 219 21.27 4.81 -12.77
N GLY A 220 20.14 4.53 -12.13
CA GLY A 220 19.62 5.32 -11.00
C GLY A 220 20.28 4.96 -9.65
N VAL A 221 19.70 5.41 -8.54
CA VAL A 221 20.20 5.15 -7.17
C VAL A 221 19.52 3.94 -6.55
N VAL A 222 20.31 2.98 -6.04
CA VAL A 222 19.83 1.87 -5.21
C VAL A 222 19.96 2.25 -3.74
N MET A 223 18.85 2.31 -3.03
CA MET A 223 18.82 2.55 -1.59
C MET A 223 18.37 1.31 -0.83
N SER A 224 18.79 1.18 0.42
CA SER A 224 18.23 0.14 1.29
C SER A 224 16.81 0.54 1.72
N ASP A 225 15.98 -0.46 2.04
CA ASP A 225 14.89 -0.22 2.99
C ASP A 225 15.47 0.21 4.36
N TRP A 226 14.63 0.72 5.26
CA TRP A 226 15.05 1.26 6.55
C TRP A 226 15.69 0.19 7.42
N PHE A 227 17.00 0.31 7.65
CA PHE A 227 17.86 -0.69 8.31
C PHE A 227 18.02 -2.00 7.54
N GLY A 228 17.60 -2.05 6.27
CA GLY A 228 17.74 -3.20 5.36
C GLY A 228 19.14 -3.36 4.76
N THR A 229 20.19 -2.96 5.48
CA THR A 229 21.60 -3.20 5.13
C THR A 229 22.17 -4.20 6.12
N TYR A 230 22.93 -5.19 5.65
CA TYR A 230 23.37 -6.34 6.47
C TYR A 230 24.88 -6.56 6.49
N SER A 231 25.63 -5.77 5.72
CA SER A 231 27.08 -5.82 5.67
C SER A 231 27.67 -4.46 5.29
N THR A 232 28.94 -4.25 5.65
CA THR A 232 29.72 -3.09 5.22
C THR A 232 30.27 -3.26 3.81
N SER A 233 31.03 -4.32 3.56
CA SER A 233 31.77 -4.50 2.31
C SER A 233 30.90 -5.09 1.20
N ASP A 234 30.13 -6.13 1.51
CA ASP A 234 29.42 -6.91 0.48
C ASP A 234 28.30 -6.07 -0.14
N ALA A 235 27.56 -5.30 0.68
CA ALA A 235 26.58 -4.33 0.18
C ALA A 235 27.16 -3.27 -0.77
N ILE A 236 28.35 -2.70 -0.46
CA ILE A 236 29.00 -1.71 -1.34
C ILE A 236 29.48 -2.36 -2.64
N ASN A 237 30.04 -3.57 -2.55
CA ASN A 237 30.55 -4.31 -3.70
C ASN A 237 29.43 -4.74 -4.64
N ALA A 238 28.28 -5.15 -4.09
CA ALA A 238 27.07 -5.53 -4.82
C ALA A 238 26.35 -4.36 -5.51
N GLY A 239 26.62 -3.12 -5.10
CA GLY A 239 26.09 -1.92 -5.76
C GLY A 239 24.99 -1.17 -5.00
N LEU A 240 24.80 -1.42 -3.71
CA LEU A 240 23.91 -0.62 -2.86
C LEU A 240 24.50 0.79 -2.67
N ASP A 241 23.86 1.82 -3.23
CA ASP A 241 24.43 3.17 -3.26
C ASP A 241 24.28 3.90 -1.92
N ILE A 242 23.13 3.78 -1.24
CA ILE A 242 22.87 4.46 0.04
C ILE A 242 22.20 3.55 1.09
N GLU A 243 22.77 3.52 2.29
CA GLU A 243 22.15 2.94 3.49
C GLU A 243 21.18 3.94 4.11
N MET A 244 19.95 3.51 4.36
CA MET A 244 18.95 4.27 5.11
C MET A 244 18.46 3.46 6.32
N PRO A 245 18.05 4.11 7.43
CA PRO A 245 18.23 5.53 7.73
C PRO A 245 19.62 5.85 8.29
N GLY A 246 19.85 7.13 8.57
CA GLY A 246 20.92 7.60 9.44
C GLY A 246 20.56 7.60 10.93
N LYS A 247 21.52 7.64 11.84
CA LYS A 247 22.97 7.51 11.60
C LYS A 247 23.31 6.08 11.17
N THR A 248 24.26 5.96 10.24
CA THR A 248 24.72 4.69 9.68
C THR A 248 25.10 3.64 10.75
N ARG A 249 24.76 2.37 10.49
CA ARG A 249 25.25 1.21 11.25
C ARG A 249 26.47 0.57 10.57
N TRP A 250 26.51 0.58 9.23
CA TRP A 250 27.47 -0.22 8.46
C TRP A 250 28.53 0.60 7.73
N ARG A 251 28.24 1.85 7.40
CA ARG A 251 28.99 2.73 6.50
C ARG A 251 29.59 3.94 7.22
N GLY A 252 30.11 3.71 8.42
CA GLY A 252 30.92 4.67 9.17
C GLY A 252 32.41 4.33 9.09
N GLU A 253 33.08 4.32 10.24
CA GLU A 253 34.50 3.95 10.37
C GLU A 253 34.81 2.56 9.78
N ALA A 254 33.86 1.62 9.87
CA ALA A 254 34.00 0.29 9.28
C ALA A 254 34.21 0.33 7.76
N LEU A 255 33.47 1.17 7.03
CA LEU A 255 33.64 1.31 5.58
C LEU A 255 34.93 2.05 5.23
N ALA A 256 35.27 3.10 5.97
CA ALA A 256 36.55 3.79 5.79
C ALA A 256 37.73 2.84 5.99
N HIS A 257 37.67 1.96 6.99
CA HIS A 257 38.68 0.93 7.22
C HIS A 257 38.69 -0.13 6.11
N ALA A 258 37.53 -0.59 5.65
CA ALA A 258 37.43 -1.56 4.56
C ALA A 258 38.04 -1.02 3.25
N VAL A 259 37.84 0.26 2.95
CA VAL A 259 38.48 0.89 1.78
C VAL A 259 39.98 1.06 1.99
N SER A 260 40.40 1.55 3.16
CA SER A 260 41.83 1.76 3.48
C SER A 260 42.65 0.46 3.51
N SER A 261 42.00 -0.67 3.77
CA SER A 261 42.60 -2.02 3.77
C SER A 261 42.47 -2.74 2.42
N ASN A 262 41.93 -2.10 1.38
CA ASN A 262 41.63 -2.70 0.06
C ASN A 262 40.63 -3.88 0.11
N LYS A 263 39.86 -4.03 1.19
CA LYS A 263 38.74 -4.98 1.23
C LYS A 263 37.57 -4.51 0.34
N VAL A 264 37.38 -3.19 0.25
CA VAL A 264 36.54 -2.54 -0.76
C VAL A 264 37.46 -1.70 -1.64
N ALA A 265 37.49 -1.96 -2.94
CA ALA A 265 38.30 -1.15 -3.84
C ALA A 265 37.73 0.28 -3.90
N GLN A 266 38.59 1.31 -3.88
CA GLN A 266 38.15 2.70 -3.85
C GLN A 266 37.19 3.04 -5.00
N PHE A 267 37.43 2.51 -6.21
CA PHE A 267 36.56 2.77 -7.35
C PHE A 267 35.12 2.27 -7.15
N LYS A 268 34.91 1.19 -6.38
CA LYS A 268 33.56 0.72 -6.02
C LYS A 268 32.84 1.74 -5.15
N LEU A 269 33.52 2.33 -4.17
CA LEU A 269 32.96 3.45 -3.38
C LEU A 269 32.68 4.67 -4.28
N ASP A 270 33.62 5.02 -5.15
CA ASP A 270 33.48 6.16 -6.08
C ASP A 270 32.26 6.00 -7.00
N GLU A 271 31.93 4.79 -7.44
CA GLU A 271 30.71 4.51 -8.20
C GLU A 271 29.43 4.75 -7.39
N ARG A 272 29.39 4.32 -6.11
CA ARG A 272 28.22 4.59 -5.24
C ARG A 272 28.02 6.09 -5.07
N VAL A 273 29.12 6.82 -4.78
CA VAL A 273 29.13 8.28 -4.66
C VAL A 273 28.67 8.96 -5.94
N ARG A 274 29.15 8.49 -7.11
CA ARG A 274 28.75 9.00 -8.43
C ARG A 274 27.24 8.96 -8.63
N ASN A 275 26.60 7.86 -8.27
CA ASN A 275 25.14 7.72 -8.39
C ASN A 275 24.39 8.72 -7.51
N ILE A 276 24.87 8.96 -6.28
CA ILE A 276 24.29 9.97 -5.38
C ILE A 276 24.46 11.39 -5.94
N LEU A 277 25.65 11.74 -6.44
CA LEU A 277 25.90 13.05 -7.04
C LEU A 277 25.08 13.27 -8.33
N ASN A 278 24.89 12.21 -9.12
CA ASN A 278 23.99 12.25 -10.28
C ASN A 278 22.53 12.49 -9.86
N LEU A 279 22.06 11.86 -8.77
CA LEU A 279 20.73 12.12 -8.24
C LEU A 279 20.59 13.56 -7.74
N VAL A 280 21.59 14.10 -7.03
CA VAL A 280 21.62 15.51 -6.62
C VAL A 280 21.47 16.44 -7.83
N ASN A 281 22.22 16.20 -8.90
CA ASN A 281 22.08 16.95 -10.15
C ASN A 281 20.72 16.78 -10.82
N TRP A 282 20.12 15.59 -10.71
CA TRP A 282 18.84 15.27 -11.31
C TRP A 282 17.68 16.00 -10.62
N VAL A 283 17.70 16.12 -9.29
CA VAL A 283 16.68 16.84 -8.51
C VAL A 283 16.95 18.35 -8.36
N GLU A 284 18.15 18.83 -8.72
CA GLU A 284 18.53 20.25 -8.60
C GLU A 284 17.50 21.23 -9.19
N PRO A 285 16.88 20.97 -10.36
CA PRO A 285 15.89 21.86 -10.94
C PRO A 285 14.65 22.11 -10.08
N LEU A 286 14.38 21.28 -9.07
CA LEU A 286 13.28 21.51 -8.11
C LEU A 286 13.47 22.79 -7.30
N GLY A 287 14.72 23.25 -7.11
CA GLY A 287 15.02 24.46 -6.34
C GLY A 287 14.57 24.40 -4.88
N ILE A 288 14.33 23.20 -4.32
CA ILE A 288 13.94 23.02 -2.93
C ILE A 288 15.17 23.29 -2.04
N PRO A 289 15.10 24.27 -1.12
CA PRO A 289 16.22 24.55 -0.22
C PRO A 289 16.35 23.46 0.85
N GLU A 290 17.57 23.25 1.34
CA GLU A 290 17.79 22.39 2.50
C GLU A 290 16.97 22.87 3.71
N GLY A 291 16.27 21.94 4.37
CA GLY A 291 15.42 22.29 5.51
C GLY A 291 14.13 23.02 5.15
N ALA A 292 13.69 22.98 3.88
CA ALA A 292 12.41 23.57 3.45
C ALA A 292 11.26 23.20 4.40
N PRO A 293 10.39 24.15 4.78
CA PRO A 293 9.26 23.85 5.65
C PRO A 293 8.25 22.96 4.91
N GLU A 294 7.69 21.98 5.62
CA GLU A 294 6.57 21.19 5.12
C GLU A 294 5.28 22.01 5.13
N LYS A 295 4.53 21.98 4.02
CA LYS A 295 3.27 22.69 3.86
C LYS A 295 2.15 21.75 3.42
N ALA A 296 0.93 22.17 3.69
CA ALA A 296 -0.27 21.58 3.09
C ALA A 296 -0.58 22.27 1.74
N LEU A 297 -1.06 21.50 0.77
CA LEU A 297 -1.47 21.99 -0.55
C LEU A 297 -3.00 22.07 -0.66
N ASN A 298 -3.69 20.94 -0.43
CA ASN A 298 -5.15 20.77 -0.29
C ASN A 298 -6.03 21.71 -1.15
N ARG A 299 -5.92 21.64 -2.49
CA ARG A 299 -6.69 22.50 -3.41
C ARG A 299 -7.98 21.80 -3.87
N PRO A 300 -9.07 22.53 -4.21
CA PRO A 300 -10.33 21.91 -4.65
C PRO A 300 -10.20 20.96 -5.85
N GLN A 301 -9.33 21.26 -6.81
CA GLN A 301 -9.07 20.37 -7.95
C GLN A 301 -8.38 19.05 -7.56
N ASP A 302 -7.56 19.07 -6.50
CA ASP A 302 -6.89 17.88 -5.97
C ASP A 302 -7.91 16.98 -5.27
N GLN A 303 -8.83 17.60 -4.52
CA GLN A 303 -9.96 16.92 -3.89
C GLN A 303 -10.86 16.25 -4.94
N ALA A 304 -11.12 16.94 -6.06
CA ALA A 304 -11.87 16.37 -7.18
C ALA A 304 -11.15 15.17 -7.81
N LEU A 305 -9.83 15.24 -7.99
CA LEU A 305 -9.04 14.10 -8.49
C LEU A 305 -9.04 12.94 -7.48
N MET A 306 -8.86 13.20 -6.18
CA MET A 306 -8.93 12.16 -5.13
C MET A 306 -10.30 11.48 -5.12
N ARG A 307 -11.39 12.24 -5.23
CA ARG A 307 -12.75 11.70 -5.29
C ARG A 307 -13.00 10.87 -6.53
N ARG A 308 -12.57 11.36 -7.70
CA ARG A 308 -12.63 10.60 -8.96
C ARG A 308 -11.86 9.30 -8.84
N THR A 309 -10.64 9.35 -8.31
CA THR A 309 -9.79 8.16 -8.15
C THR A 309 -10.42 7.15 -7.18
N ALA A 310 -10.98 7.62 -6.07
CA ALA A 310 -11.71 6.77 -5.13
C ALA A 310 -12.91 6.09 -5.80
N ALA A 311 -13.76 6.83 -6.51
CA ALA A 311 -14.94 6.28 -7.21
C ALA A 311 -14.56 5.32 -8.34
N GLU A 312 -13.56 5.66 -9.16
CA GLU A 312 -13.09 4.83 -10.28
C GLU A 312 -12.30 3.60 -9.86
N SER A 313 -11.95 3.47 -8.57
CA SER A 313 -11.35 2.26 -7.99
C SER A 313 -12.39 1.25 -7.49
N VAL A 314 -13.64 1.67 -7.25
CA VAL A 314 -14.70 0.80 -6.71
C VAL A 314 -15.14 -0.23 -7.75
N VAL A 315 -15.04 -1.51 -7.41
CA VAL A 315 -15.42 -2.63 -8.27
C VAL A 315 -16.82 -3.11 -7.91
N LEU A 316 -17.75 -3.06 -8.86
CA LEU A 316 -19.05 -3.71 -8.73
C LEU A 316 -18.89 -5.21 -9.01
N LEU A 317 -18.94 -6.04 -7.98
CA LEU A 317 -18.71 -7.49 -8.10
C LEU A 317 -19.96 -8.25 -8.51
N LYS A 318 -21.12 -7.82 -8.01
CA LYS A 318 -22.42 -8.44 -8.29
C LYS A 318 -23.50 -7.37 -8.28
N ASN A 319 -24.48 -7.46 -9.19
CA ASN A 319 -25.67 -6.61 -9.21
C ASN A 319 -26.82 -7.33 -9.94
N GLU A 320 -27.67 -7.99 -9.18
CA GLU A 320 -28.87 -8.67 -9.68
C GLU A 320 -30.12 -7.83 -9.43
N ASN A 321 -31.13 -7.97 -10.29
CA ASN A 321 -32.42 -7.28 -10.16
C ASN A 321 -32.34 -5.74 -10.06
N ASN A 322 -31.25 -5.14 -10.55
CA ASN A 322 -31.00 -3.70 -10.51
C ASN A 322 -31.13 -3.13 -9.08
N VAL A 323 -30.59 -3.83 -8.08
CA VAL A 323 -30.52 -3.33 -6.70
C VAL A 323 -29.72 -2.03 -6.65
N LEU A 324 -28.64 -1.94 -7.43
CA LEU A 324 -27.91 -0.70 -7.68
C LEU A 324 -28.17 -0.18 -9.11
N PRO A 325 -28.17 1.15 -9.32
CA PRO A 325 -27.91 2.21 -8.33
C PRO A 325 -29.08 2.46 -7.36
N LEU A 326 -28.75 2.97 -6.16
CA LEU A 326 -29.72 3.42 -5.15
C LEU A 326 -30.53 4.62 -5.64
N LYS A 327 -31.77 4.74 -5.16
CA LYS A 327 -32.61 5.91 -5.37
C LYS A 327 -32.24 7.01 -4.38
N LYS A 328 -32.04 8.23 -4.89
CA LYS A 328 -31.69 9.40 -4.06
C LYS A 328 -32.80 9.81 -3.11
N ASP A 329 -34.06 9.65 -3.49
CA ASP A 329 -35.25 9.96 -2.70
C ASP A 329 -35.69 8.84 -1.76
N GLY A 330 -35.14 7.62 -1.92
CA GLY A 330 -35.41 6.49 -1.05
C GLY A 330 -34.73 6.61 0.31
N SER A 331 -35.41 6.15 1.37
CA SER A 331 -34.80 6.07 2.70
C SER A 331 -33.72 4.98 2.74
N VAL A 332 -32.58 5.27 3.38
CA VAL A 332 -31.44 4.35 3.48
C VAL A 332 -31.18 3.97 4.93
N LEU A 333 -31.02 2.68 5.18
CA LEU A 333 -30.43 2.18 6.41
C LEU A 333 -28.99 1.74 6.13
N ALA A 334 -28.03 2.48 6.68
CA ALA A 334 -26.63 2.08 6.74
C ALA A 334 -26.42 1.16 7.96
N ILE A 335 -25.78 0.00 7.72
CA ILE A 335 -25.48 -0.99 8.74
C ILE A 335 -23.99 -1.28 8.74
N GLY A 336 -23.41 -1.52 9.90
CA GLY A 336 -22.15 -2.24 9.99
C GLY A 336 -20.97 -1.38 10.45
N PRO A 337 -19.86 -2.05 10.78
CA PRO A 337 -18.76 -1.45 11.50
C PRO A 337 -17.98 -0.41 10.69
N ASN A 338 -17.93 -0.54 9.37
CA ASN A 338 -17.17 0.36 8.53
C ASN A 338 -17.99 1.59 8.09
N ALA A 339 -19.27 1.69 8.45
CA ALA A 339 -20.10 2.81 8.01
C ALA A 339 -19.64 4.16 8.59
N ARG A 340 -19.20 4.17 9.86
CA ARG A 340 -18.76 5.36 10.60
C ARG A 340 -17.24 5.45 10.80
N ILE A 341 -16.49 4.52 10.21
CA ILE A 341 -15.03 4.47 10.32
C ILE A 341 -14.44 4.76 8.94
N THR A 342 -13.42 5.61 8.89
CA THR A 342 -12.68 5.87 7.66
C THR A 342 -11.58 4.83 7.49
N SER A 343 -11.87 3.76 6.74
CA SER A 343 -10.84 2.82 6.28
C SER A 343 -10.18 3.39 5.02
N TYR A 344 -9.38 4.45 5.20
CA TYR A 344 -8.84 5.24 4.09
C TYR A 344 -7.48 4.73 3.58
N CYS A 345 -6.67 4.08 4.41
CA CYS A 345 -5.42 3.44 4.01
C CYS A 345 -5.13 2.20 4.88
N GLY A 346 -4.19 1.35 4.44
CA GLY A 346 -3.60 0.31 5.29
C GLY A 346 -2.59 0.89 6.28
N GLY A 347 -2.11 0.06 7.21
CA GLY A 347 -1.17 0.47 8.26
C GLY A 347 0.29 0.50 7.80
N GLY A 348 1.14 1.19 8.57
CA GLY A 348 2.59 1.19 8.37
C GLY A 348 3.15 2.39 7.62
N SER A 349 4.24 2.22 6.86
CA SER A 349 4.94 3.31 6.16
C SER A 349 4.11 3.97 5.07
N ALA A 350 3.08 3.30 4.54
CA ALA A 350 2.11 3.91 3.63
C ALA A 350 1.08 4.81 4.33
N SER A 351 0.97 4.75 5.66
CA SER A 351 0.04 5.61 6.40
C SER A 351 0.58 7.04 6.52
N LEU A 352 -0.33 8.01 6.59
CA LEU A 352 -0.04 9.44 6.74
C LEU A 352 -1.24 10.14 7.37
N ALA A 353 -1.03 11.34 7.92
CA ALA A 353 -2.12 12.20 8.38
C ALA A 353 -2.86 12.79 7.17
N PRO A 354 -4.13 12.42 6.90
CA PRO A 354 -4.86 12.95 5.74
C PRO A 354 -5.36 14.37 6.02
N TYR A 355 -5.49 15.21 4.99
CA TYR A 355 -6.14 16.53 5.13
C TYR A 355 -7.52 16.45 5.80
N TYR A 356 -8.28 15.42 5.43
CA TYR A 356 -9.59 15.06 5.95
C TYR A 356 -9.90 13.64 5.46
N THR A 357 -10.91 13.01 6.04
CA THR A 357 -11.46 11.74 5.55
C THR A 357 -12.97 11.75 5.64
N VAL A 358 -13.66 11.17 4.66
CA VAL A 358 -15.13 11.09 4.64
C VAL A 358 -15.58 9.66 4.93
N THR A 359 -16.42 9.45 5.94
CA THR A 359 -16.96 8.11 6.23
C THR A 359 -17.95 7.67 5.15
N PRO A 360 -18.14 6.36 4.91
CA PRO A 360 -19.18 5.90 4.00
C PRO A 360 -20.58 6.40 4.37
N LEU A 361 -20.91 6.48 5.66
CA LEU A 361 -22.17 7.05 6.14
C LEU A 361 -22.31 8.53 5.75
N ASP A 362 -21.26 9.33 5.94
CA ASP A 362 -21.29 10.76 5.59
C ASP A 362 -21.44 10.95 4.07
N GLY A 363 -20.72 10.15 3.28
CA GLY A 363 -20.82 10.18 1.82
C GLY A 363 -22.24 9.83 1.32
N VAL A 364 -22.85 8.78 1.88
CA VAL A 364 -24.24 8.41 1.57
C VAL A 364 -25.21 9.50 2.01
N SER A 365 -25.05 10.02 3.23
CA SER A 365 -25.91 11.06 3.79
C SER A 365 -25.86 12.35 2.97
N ALA A 366 -24.68 12.73 2.48
CA ALA A 366 -24.50 13.92 1.65
C ALA A 366 -25.19 13.83 0.28
N LYS A 367 -25.48 12.62 -0.21
CA LYS A 367 -26.14 12.40 -1.52
C LYS A 367 -27.63 12.08 -1.41
N SER A 368 -28.06 11.51 -0.29
CA SER A 368 -29.44 11.16 -0.06
C SER A 368 -30.33 12.42 0.04
N LYS A 369 -31.50 12.35 -0.57
CA LYS A 369 -32.64 13.27 -0.34
C LYS A 369 -33.67 12.66 0.62
N GLY A 370 -33.61 11.35 0.84
CA GLY A 370 -34.38 10.62 1.86
C GLY A 370 -33.65 10.55 3.20
N ASP A 371 -34.35 10.06 4.23
CA ASP A 371 -33.79 9.85 5.56
C ASP A 371 -32.69 8.77 5.53
N VAL A 372 -31.57 9.03 6.22
CA VAL A 372 -30.44 8.09 6.35
C VAL A 372 -30.30 7.70 7.81
N LYS A 373 -30.66 6.45 8.10
CA LYS A 373 -30.55 5.86 9.43
C LYS A 373 -29.30 5.01 9.53
N PHE A 374 -28.80 4.85 10.75
CA PHE A 374 -27.65 4.03 11.04
C PHE A 374 -27.94 3.02 12.15
N THR A 375 -27.34 1.83 12.05
CA THR A 375 -27.19 0.89 13.17
C THR A 375 -25.84 0.19 13.08
N GLN A 376 -25.20 -0.04 14.22
CA GLN A 376 -23.84 -0.55 14.29
C GLN A 376 -23.72 -1.99 13.76
N GLY A 377 -24.64 -2.88 14.14
CA GLY A 377 -24.63 -4.29 13.75
C GLY A 377 -23.55 -5.12 14.47
N VAL A 378 -22.27 -4.82 14.26
CA VAL A 378 -21.14 -5.42 14.99
C VAL A 378 -20.00 -4.41 15.15
N TYR A 379 -19.02 -4.72 16.00
CA TYR A 379 -17.73 -4.04 16.02
C TYR A 379 -16.69 -4.89 15.30
N SER A 380 -15.80 -4.26 14.53
CA SER A 380 -14.75 -4.93 13.74
C SER A 380 -13.33 -4.52 14.13
N HIS A 381 -13.18 -3.75 15.21
CA HIS A 381 -11.89 -3.25 15.65
C HIS A 381 -11.03 -4.41 16.19
N LYS A 382 -9.73 -4.42 15.87
CA LYS A 382 -8.79 -5.41 16.43
C LYS A 382 -8.40 -4.99 17.84
N GLU A 383 -8.15 -3.70 18.01
CA GLU A 383 -7.91 -3.02 19.29
C GLU A 383 -9.05 -2.04 19.58
N LEU A 384 -9.32 -1.69 20.85
CA LEU A 384 -10.47 -0.85 21.21
C LEU A 384 -10.41 0.53 20.52
N PRO A 385 -11.53 1.10 20.04
CA PRO A 385 -11.53 2.37 19.32
C PRO A 385 -10.82 3.50 20.09
N LEU A 386 -10.16 4.39 19.34
CA LEU A 386 -9.40 5.50 19.93
C LEU A 386 -10.30 6.38 20.81
N LEU A 387 -9.87 6.61 22.05
CA LEU A 387 -10.62 7.40 23.02
C LEU A 387 -10.45 8.92 22.81
N GLY A 388 -9.30 9.35 22.28
CA GLY A 388 -8.96 10.77 22.12
C GLY A 388 -10.02 11.61 21.39
N PRO A 389 -10.59 11.17 20.25
CA PRO A 389 -11.66 11.89 19.56
C PRO A 389 -12.95 12.05 20.37
N LEU A 390 -13.17 11.21 21.39
CA LEU A 390 -14.32 11.25 22.30
C LEU A 390 -14.07 12.11 23.55
N MET A 391 -12.83 12.59 23.73
CA MET A 391 -12.43 13.39 24.89
C MET A 391 -12.50 14.89 24.62
N LYS A 392 -12.50 15.66 25.70
CA LYS A 392 -12.34 17.11 25.71
C LYS A 392 -11.17 17.51 26.60
N THR A 393 -10.43 18.55 26.23
CA THR A 393 -9.49 19.21 27.13
C THR A 393 -10.23 20.06 28.16
N ALA A 394 -9.53 20.55 29.20
CA ALA A 394 -10.13 21.40 30.24
C ALA A 394 -10.77 22.69 29.68
N ASP A 395 -10.27 23.19 28.54
CA ASP A 395 -10.81 24.36 27.82
C ASP A 395 -11.90 24.00 26.78
N GLY A 396 -12.35 22.74 26.74
CA GLY A 396 -13.48 22.27 25.92
C GLY A 396 -13.15 21.91 24.48
N LYS A 397 -11.87 21.90 24.06
CA LYS A 397 -11.47 21.45 22.72
C LYS A 397 -11.52 19.92 22.65
N THR A 398 -11.90 19.37 21.49
CA THR A 398 -11.85 17.91 21.26
C THR A 398 -10.42 17.40 21.37
N GLY A 399 -10.19 16.32 22.12
CA GLY A 399 -8.87 15.73 22.32
C GLY A 399 -8.37 15.80 23.76
N PHE A 400 -7.04 15.77 23.90
CA PHE A 400 -6.33 15.74 25.17
C PHE A 400 -5.04 16.58 25.10
N THR A 401 -4.51 16.93 26.26
CA THR A 401 -3.19 17.56 26.41
C THR A 401 -2.11 16.49 26.48
N PHE A 402 -0.97 16.70 25.85
CA PHE A 402 0.19 15.81 25.83
C PHE A 402 1.37 16.57 26.41
N LYS A 403 1.75 16.26 27.66
CA LYS A 403 2.78 16.98 28.41
C LYS A 403 3.99 16.09 28.61
N VAL A 404 5.15 16.53 28.14
CA VAL A 404 6.40 15.75 28.17
C VAL A 404 7.26 16.16 29.35
N TYR A 405 7.89 15.19 30.00
CA TYR A 405 8.73 15.34 31.18
C TYR A 405 10.03 14.54 31.05
N ASN A 406 11.13 15.05 31.61
CA ASN A 406 12.36 14.27 31.74
C ASN A 406 12.28 13.30 32.93
N GLU A 407 11.51 13.66 33.97
CA GLU A 407 11.39 12.91 35.22
C GLU A 407 10.13 12.01 35.24
N PRO A 408 10.19 10.83 35.89
CA PRO A 408 9.04 9.90 35.99
C PRO A 408 7.91 10.48 36.84
N PRO A 409 6.65 10.00 36.67
CA PRO A 409 5.53 10.42 37.53
C PRO A 409 5.80 10.29 39.04
N SER A 410 6.65 9.35 39.45
CA SER A 410 7.07 9.18 40.86
C SER A 410 7.88 10.35 41.44
N ALA A 411 8.37 11.27 40.61
CA ALA A 411 9.06 12.48 41.06
C ALA A 411 8.11 13.56 41.64
N GLY A 412 6.79 13.36 41.54
CA GLY A 412 5.77 14.26 42.09
C GLY A 412 5.11 15.16 41.02
N PRO A 413 4.17 16.02 41.44
CA PRO A 413 3.41 16.89 40.51
C PRO A 413 4.22 18.08 39.98
N ASP A 414 5.29 18.50 40.66
CA ASP A 414 6.09 19.69 40.32
C ASP A 414 7.14 19.44 39.23
N ARG A 415 6.95 18.42 38.38
CA ARG A 415 7.87 18.10 37.27
C ARG A 415 7.88 19.22 36.24
N GLY A 416 9.05 19.55 35.74
CA GLY A 416 9.20 20.57 34.70
C GLY A 416 8.67 20.08 33.36
N ILE A 417 7.66 20.76 32.81
CA ILE A 417 7.14 20.49 31.47
C ILE A 417 8.21 20.86 30.44
N VAL A 418 8.57 19.89 29.61
CA VAL A 418 9.55 19.99 28.54
C VAL A 418 8.89 20.42 27.24
N ASP A 419 7.72 19.86 26.95
CA ASP A 419 6.89 20.13 25.78
C ASP A 419 5.42 19.96 26.12
N GLU A 420 4.53 20.67 25.43
CA GLU A 420 3.09 20.58 25.60
C GLU A 420 2.38 20.69 24.25
N LEU A 421 1.60 19.66 23.91
CA LEU A 421 0.85 19.58 22.66
C LEU A 421 -0.65 19.34 22.94
N HIS A 422 -1.48 19.70 21.98
CA HIS A 422 -2.89 19.31 21.93
C HIS A 422 -3.07 18.27 20.84
N LEU A 423 -3.65 17.11 21.18
CA LEU A 423 -3.82 15.99 20.27
C LEU A 423 -5.26 15.50 20.28
N VAL A 424 -5.74 15.08 19.11
CA VAL A 424 -7.05 14.43 18.96
C VAL A 424 -6.91 12.91 18.91
N GLY A 425 -5.95 12.39 18.14
CA GLY A 425 -5.72 10.95 18.03
C GLY A 425 -4.98 10.41 19.25
N SER A 426 -5.58 9.45 19.95
CA SER A 426 -4.96 8.73 21.07
C SER A 426 -4.06 7.58 20.63
N THR A 427 -3.37 7.75 19.50
CA THR A 427 -2.34 6.85 18.97
C THR A 427 -1.21 7.68 18.38
N GLY A 428 0.03 7.30 18.63
CA GLY A 428 1.20 8.02 18.14
C GLY A 428 2.45 7.16 18.19
N PHE A 429 3.08 7.01 17.03
CA PHE A 429 4.39 6.36 16.94
C PHE A 429 5.49 7.41 16.96
N LEU A 430 6.28 7.42 18.03
CA LEU A 430 7.23 8.48 18.34
C LEU A 430 8.60 8.27 17.68
N MET A 431 8.73 7.36 16.71
CA MET A 431 9.98 6.97 16.03
C MET A 431 10.88 8.17 15.68
N ASP A 432 10.28 9.24 15.16
CA ASP A 432 10.95 10.45 14.69
C ASP A 432 10.60 11.70 15.53
N TYR A 433 10.00 11.51 16.70
CA TYR A 433 9.73 12.60 17.64
C TYR A 433 11.02 13.06 18.33
N VAL A 434 11.35 14.34 18.18
CA VAL A 434 12.53 14.98 18.76
C VAL A 434 12.19 16.34 19.36
N ASN A 435 12.71 16.61 20.56
CA ASN A 435 12.64 17.92 21.20
C ASN A 435 13.99 18.24 21.89
N PRO A 436 14.64 19.39 21.61
CA PRO A 436 15.96 19.71 22.17
C PRO A 436 16.03 19.78 23.70
N LYS A 437 14.89 19.92 24.38
CA LYS A 437 14.82 19.99 25.85
C LYS A 437 14.71 18.60 26.51
N ILE A 438 14.51 17.53 25.73
CA ILE A 438 14.55 16.14 26.21
C ILE A 438 16.01 15.74 26.40
N LYS A 439 16.37 15.31 27.61
CA LYS A 439 17.76 15.05 28.02
C LYS A 439 18.27 13.66 27.65
N SER A 440 17.38 12.70 27.41
CA SER A 440 17.73 11.31 27.09
C SER A 440 16.60 10.59 26.34
N MET A 441 16.88 9.39 25.83
CA MET A 441 15.85 8.51 25.25
C MET A 441 14.81 8.04 26.29
N THR A 442 15.10 8.17 27.58
CA THR A 442 14.17 7.93 28.67
C THR A 442 13.48 9.23 29.04
N PHE A 443 12.18 9.31 28.75
CA PHE A 443 11.30 10.41 29.13
C PHE A 443 9.87 9.90 29.35
N TYR A 444 9.01 10.78 29.86
CA TYR A 444 7.65 10.44 30.27
C TYR A 444 6.66 11.44 29.69
N VAL A 445 5.42 11.00 29.50
CA VAL A 445 4.35 11.84 28.98
C VAL A 445 3.07 11.62 29.76
N ASP A 446 2.45 12.72 30.19
CA ASP A 446 1.10 12.71 30.75
C ASP A 446 0.13 13.16 29.65
N MET A 447 -0.86 12.31 29.36
CA MET A 447 -1.89 12.57 28.36
C MET A 447 -3.25 12.72 29.05
N GLU A 448 -3.74 13.96 29.18
CA GLU A 448 -4.91 14.28 30.01
C GLU A 448 -6.06 14.89 29.20
N GLY A 449 -7.26 14.36 29.40
CA GLY A 449 -8.52 14.97 28.98
C GLY A 449 -9.72 14.41 29.74
N PHE A 450 -10.91 14.73 29.27
CA PHE A 450 -12.17 14.47 29.96
C PHE A 450 -13.14 13.73 29.03
N PHE A 451 -13.71 12.63 29.52
CA PHE A 451 -14.65 11.80 28.77
C PHE A 451 -16.03 11.82 29.43
N THR A 452 -17.08 12.02 28.63
CA THR A 452 -18.47 12.02 29.09
C THR A 452 -19.23 10.97 28.27
N PRO A 453 -19.58 9.81 28.85
CA PRO A 453 -20.33 8.78 28.13
C PRO A 453 -21.77 9.23 27.90
N GLU A 454 -22.37 8.76 26.81
CA GLU A 454 -23.77 9.03 26.46
C GLU A 454 -24.74 8.06 27.13
N GLU A 455 -24.26 6.88 27.54
CA GLU A 455 -25.10 5.80 28.08
C GLU A 455 -24.45 5.14 29.31
N ASP A 456 -25.29 4.71 30.27
CA ASP A 456 -24.86 3.97 31.47
C ASP A 456 -24.38 2.57 31.12
N GLY A 457 -23.20 2.16 31.61
CA GLY A 457 -22.77 0.77 31.45
C GLY A 457 -21.31 0.52 31.75
N LEU A 458 -20.87 -0.71 31.45
CA LEU A 458 -19.47 -1.07 31.49
C LEU A 458 -18.76 -0.54 30.25
N TYR A 459 -17.64 0.14 30.45
CA TYR A 459 -16.75 0.59 29.39
C TYR A 459 -15.44 -0.19 29.49
N ASP A 460 -15.06 -0.78 28.36
CA ASP A 460 -13.75 -1.37 28.15
C ASP A 460 -12.75 -0.27 27.82
N PHE A 461 -11.57 -0.32 28.41
CA PHE A 461 -10.44 0.55 28.13
C PHE A 461 -9.24 -0.29 27.71
N GLY A 462 -8.43 0.23 26.79
CA GLY A 462 -7.28 -0.49 26.22
C GLY A 462 -6.01 0.35 26.21
N VAL A 463 -4.86 -0.27 26.45
CA VAL A 463 -3.53 0.35 26.37
C VAL A 463 -2.57 -0.55 25.60
N THR A 464 -1.96 0.02 24.56
CA THR A 464 -0.88 -0.58 23.77
C THR A 464 0.30 0.38 23.72
N VAL A 465 1.51 -0.10 24.02
CA VAL A 465 2.71 0.76 24.11
C VAL A 465 3.94 0.12 23.50
N VAL A 466 4.87 0.96 23.02
CA VAL A 466 6.30 0.66 22.94
C VAL A 466 6.96 1.50 24.02
N GLY A 467 7.27 0.88 25.16
CA GLY A 467 7.53 1.56 26.43
C GLY A 467 6.61 1.05 27.52
N THR A 468 6.16 1.93 28.42
CA THR A 468 5.26 1.57 29.53
C THR A 468 4.04 2.49 29.57
N GLY A 469 2.88 2.00 30.00
CA GLY A 469 1.66 2.81 30.05
C GLY A 469 0.73 2.47 31.21
N ARG A 470 0.13 3.49 31.84
CA ARG A 470 -1.00 3.34 32.79
C ARG A 470 -2.13 4.28 32.42
N LEU A 471 -3.35 3.76 32.33
CA LEU A 471 -4.55 4.56 32.10
C LEU A 471 -5.35 4.67 33.39
N LEU A 472 -5.61 5.90 33.81
CA LEU A 472 -6.34 6.25 35.01
C LEU A 472 -7.65 6.96 34.65
N VAL A 473 -8.73 6.63 35.36
CA VAL A 473 -10.03 7.31 35.26
C VAL A 473 -10.42 7.80 36.65
N ASP A 474 -10.51 9.12 36.83
CA ASP A 474 -10.66 9.81 38.13
C ASP A 474 -9.59 9.41 39.16
N GLY A 475 -8.35 9.18 38.70
CA GLY A 475 -7.21 8.82 39.54
C GLY A 475 -7.14 7.34 39.93
N GLU A 476 -8.12 6.53 39.56
CA GLU A 476 -8.08 5.08 39.70
C GLU A 476 -7.44 4.44 38.47
N VAL A 477 -6.44 3.57 38.65
CA VAL A 477 -5.81 2.82 37.55
C VAL A 477 -6.80 1.80 37.01
N VAL A 478 -7.21 1.97 35.74
CA VAL A 478 -8.11 1.05 35.04
C VAL A 478 -7.32 0.04 34.20
N VAL A 479 -6.21 0.48 33.59
CA VAL A 479 -5.32 -0.38 32.80
C VAL A 479 -3.87 -0.12 33.21
N ASP A 480 -3.12 -1.18 33.48
CA ASP A 480 -1.68 -1.12 33.76
C ASP A 480 -0.92 -2.02 32.78
N ASN A 481 -0.11 -1.40 31.93
CA ASN A 481 0.78 -2.04 30.97
C ASN A 481 2.22 -1.57 31.22
N THR A 482 2.68 -1.68 32.47
CA THR A 482 4.05 -1.33 32.89
C THR A 482 4.93 -2.54 33.22
N LYS A 483 4.32 -3.71 33.48
CA LYS A 483 4.99 -4.95 33.88
C LYS A 483 4.35 -6.16 33.21
N ASN A 484 5.09 -7.27 33.16
CA ASN A 484 4.65 -8.54 32.55
C ASN A 484 4.16 -8.39 31.10
N GLN A 485 4.78 -7.45 30.39
CA GLN A 485 4.38 -7.07 29.04
C GLN A 485 4.56 -8.24 28.07
N LYS A 486 3.63 -8.37 27.13
CA LYS A 486 3.70 -9.36 26.05
C LYS A 486 3.80 -8.61 24.73
N GLN A 487 4.72 -9.06 23.88
CA GLN A 487 4.86 -8.50 22.54
C GLN A 487 3.58 -8.73 21.72
N GLY A 488 3.13 -7.67 21.05
CA GLY A 488 1.99 -7.65 20.14
C GLY A 488 2.41 -7.23 18.73
N SER A 489 1.43 -6.77 17.96
CA SER A 489 1.58 -6.56 16.51
C SER A 489 1.59 -5.07 16.08
N ALA A 490 1.12 -4.16 16.94
CA ALA A 490 1.11 -2.73 16.65
C ALA A 490 2.55 -2.16 16.53
N PHE A 491 2.67 -1.00 15.87
CA PHE A 491 3.93 -0.29 15.65
C PHE A 491 5.03 -1.20 15.05
N PHE A 492 4.73 -1.84 13.93
CA PHE A 492 5.62 -2.80 13.24
C PHE A 492 6.04 -4.00 14.11
N GLY A 493 5.14 -4.48 14.97
CA GLY A 493 5.40 -5.62 15.87
C GLY A 493 6.29 -5.29 17.08
N THR A 494 6.60 -4.01 17.32
CA THR A 494 7.42 -3.58 18.46
C THR A 494 6.60 -3.31 19.72
N ALA A 495 5.29 -3.13 19.58
CA ALA A 495 4.40 -2.82 20.69
C ALA A 495 4.07 -4.04 21.54
N THR A 496 3.41 -3.78 22.68
CA THR A 496 2.72 -4.82 23.43
C THR A 496 1.45 -5.29 22.71
N VAL A 497 0.85 -6.38 23.21
CA VAL A 497 -0.60 -6.62 23.01
C VAL A 497 -1.40 -5.50 23.70
N GLU A 498 -2.67 -5.34 23.32
CA GLU A 498 -3.58 -4.44 24.02
C GLU A 498 -3.95 -5.04 25.39
N GLU A 499 -3.47 -4.41 26.45
CA GLU A 499 -3.93 -4.72 27.81
C GLU A 499 -5.25 -3.99 28.06
N ARG A 500 -6.21 -4.69 28.68
CA ARG A 500 -7.58 -4.19 28.84
C ARG A 500 -8.02 -4.13 30.30
N GLY A 501 -8.83 -3.14 30.60
CA GLY A 501 -9.49 -2.93 31.88
C GLY A 501 -10.92 -2.48 31.68
N VAL A 502 -11.69 -2.45 32.76
CA VAL A 502 -13.12 -2.15 32.72
C VAL A 502 -13.47 -1.18 33.83
N LYS A 503 -14.36 -0.23 33.52
CA LYS A 503 -14.98 0.62 34.55
C LYS A 503 -16.45 0.87 34.21
N GLU A 504 -17.30 0.86 35.23
CA GLU A 504 -18.69 1.29 35.08
C GLU A 504 -18.73 2.82 35.03
N LEU A 505 -19.38 3.37 34.00
CA LEU A 505 -19.57 4.81 33.83
C LEU A 505 -21.06 5.15 33.74
N LYS A 506 -21.41 6.38 34.15
CA LYS A 506 -22.77 6.91 34.12
C LYS A 506 -22.90 7.98 33.03
N ALA A 507 -23.97 7.88 32.26
CA ALA A 507 -24.32 8.82 31.20
C ALA A 507 -24.31 10.25 31.71
N GLY A 508 -23.71 11.17 30.95
CA GLY A 508 -23.63 12.59 31.28
C GLY A 508 -22.66 12.95 32.40
N GLN A 509 -22.13 12.00 33.17
CA GLN A 509 -21.06 12.26 34.14
C GLN A 509 -19.73 12.43 33.41
N THR A 510 -18.97 13.49 33.72
CA THR A 510 -17.66 13.72 33.12
C THR A 510 -16.56 13.12 33.99
N TYR A 511 -15.70 12.32 33.40
CA TYR A 511 -14.59 11.62 34.05
C TYR A 511 -13.25 12.17 33.56
N ARG A 512 -12.30 12.39 34.46
CA ARG A 512 -10.93 12.73 34.09
C ARG A 512 -10.18 11.48 33.65
N VAL A 513 -9.66 11.48 32.43
CA VAL A 513 -8.84 10.39 31.89
C VAL A 513 -7.40 10.88 31.79
N LEU A 514 -6.48 10.15 32.43
CA LEU A 514 -5.05 10.40 32.40
C LEU A 514 -4.33 9.14 31.93
N PHE A 515 -3.61 9.22 30.82
CA PHE A 515 -2.70 8.19 30.38
C PHE A 515 -1.25 8.61 30.67
N GLU A 516 -0.60 7.89 31.59
CA GLU A 516 0.81 8.07 31.91
C GLU A 516 1.66 7.13 31.05
N PHE A 517 2.54 7.70 30.24
CA PHE A 517 3.41 6.99 29.31
C PHE A 517 4.88 7.14 29.70
N GLY A 518 5.65 6.07 29.54
CA GLY A 518 7.11 6.08 29.55
C GLY A 518 7.63 5.59 28.20
N SER A 519 8.62 6.29 27.64
CA SER A 519 9.30 5.97 26.37
C SER A 519 9.90 4.56 26.35
N ALA A 520 10.22 4.01 25.18
CA ALA A 520 10.73 2.65 24.98
C ALA A 520 11.73 2.12 26.04
N PRO A 521 12.77 2.87 26.47
CA PRO A 521 13.72 2.38 27.48
C PRO A 521 13.14 2.12 28.88
N THR A 522 11.89 2.50 29.17
CA THR A 522 11.22 2.19 30.44
C THR A 522 10.66 0.78 30.49
N SER A 523 10.55 0.11 29.34
CA SER A 523 10.03 -1.25 29.21
C SER A 523 11.11 -2.31 29.49
N ASP A 524 10.71 -3.39 30.15
CA ASP A 524 11.55 -4.58 30.35
C ASP A 524 11.37 -5.63 29.22
N LEU A 525 10.61 -5.31 28.15
CA LEU A 525 10.28 -6.23 27.06
C LEU A 525 11.48 -6.44 26.11
N ASP A 526 12.05 -7.65 26.09
CA ASP A 526 13.08 -8.06 25.11
C ASP A 526 12.40 -8.41 23.77
N THR A 527 12.49 -7.52 22.78
CA THR A 527 12.00 -7.76 21.42
C THR A 527 13.13 -8.24 20.52
N ARG A 528 13.00 -9.44 19.96
CA ARG A 528 14.01 -10.05 19.07
C ARG A 528 13.52 -10.08 17.63
N GLY A 529 14.45 -9.90 16.68
CA GLY A 529 14.17 -10.04 15.24
C GLY A 529 13.39 -8.88 14.61
N ILE A 530 13.17 -7.79 15.34
CA ILE A 530 12.48 -6.58 14.88
C ILE A 530 13.38 -5.37 15.10
N VAL A 531 13.27 -4.36 14.25
CA VAL A 531 13.97 -3.09 14.41
C VAL A 531 13.36 -2.29 15.57
N ALA A 532 14.19 -1.87 16.53
CA ALA A 532 13.79 -0.88 17.53
C ALA A 532 13.75 0.53 16.92
N PHE A 533 12.61 1.21 17.06
CA PHE A 533 12.34 2.51 16.46
C PHE A 533 12.22 3.60 17.53
N GLY A 534 13.29 4.39 17.67
CA GLY A 534 13.26 5.66 18.40
C GLY A 534 12.65 5.58 19.81
N PRO A 535 11.99 6.66 20.27
CA PRO A 535 11.39 6.77 21.60
C PRO A 535 10.23 5.83 21.95
N GLY A 536 9.74 5.02 21.02
CA GLY A 536 8.58 4.15 21.23
C GLY A 536 7.27 4.73 20.71
N GLY A 537 6.16 4.46 21.39
CA GLY A 537 4.83 4.78 20.88
C GLY A 537 3.73 4.43 21.86
N PHE A 538 2.57 5.04 21.67
CA PHE A 538 1.42 4.87 22.55
C PHE A 538 0.14 4.71 21.76
N ARG A 539 -0.81 3.99 22.35
CA ARG A 539 -2.19 3.90 21.91
C ARG A 539 -3.06 3.65 23.15
N PHE A 540 -4.13 4.42 23.28
CA PHE A 540 -5.17 4.13 24.26
C PHE A 540 -6.56 4.30 23.65
N GLY A 541 -7.45 3.39 24.04
CA GLY A 541 -8.79 3.29 23.48
C GLY A 541 -9.85 3.05 24.55
N GLY A 542 -11.11 3.19 24.15
CA GLY A 542 -12.22 2.80 25.00
C GLY A 542 -13.55 2.74 24.26
N SER A 543 -14.41 1.82 24.68
CA SER A 543 -15.77 1.68 24.14
C SER A 543 -16.72 1.08 25.16
N ARG A 544 -18.00 1.40 25.04
CA ARG A 544 -19.06 0.71 25.77
C ARG A 544 -19.04 -0.77 25.44
N ARG A 545 -19.12 -1.63 26.45
CA ARG A 545 -19.25 -3.07 26.28
C ARG A 545 -20.70 -3.40 25.89
N VAL A 546 -20.89 -3.95 24.70
CA VAL A 546 -22.21 -4.32 24.16
C VAL A 546 -22.19 -5.77 23.66
N GLY A 547 -23.29 -6.49 23.84
CA GLY A 547 -23.44 -7.86 23.36
C GLY A 547 -23.61 -7.93 21.84
N GLN A 548 -22.88 -8.84 21.20
CA GLN A 548 -22.94 -9.02 19.74
C GLN A 548 -24.35 -9.41 19.24
N GLU A 549 -25.04 -10.32 19.93
CA GLU A 549 -26.41 -10.72 19.53
C GLU A 549 -27.39 -9.55 19.57
N GLU A 550 -27.29 -8.68 20.57
CA GLU A 550 -28.15 -7.49 20.69
C GLU A 550 -27.97 -6.54 19.50
N LEU A 551 -26.72 -6.29 19.11
CA LEU A 551 -26.40 -5.42 17.98
C LEU A 551 -26.88 -6.02 16.64
N ILE A 552 -26.67 -7.33 16.43
CA ILE A 552 -27.11 -8.02 15.22
C ILE A 552 -28.63 -8.08 15.15
N ALA A 553 -29.31 -8.44 16.24
CA ALA A 553 -30.78 -8.50 16.29
C ALA A 553 -31.40 -7.13 15.94
N THR A 554 -30.87 -6.06 16.52
CA THR A 554 -31.29 -4.67 16.21
C THR A 554 -31.08 -4.33 14.73
N ALA A 555 -29.95 -4.74 14.15
CA ALA A 555 -29.68 -4.50 12.74
C ALA A 555 -30.65 -5.26 11.81
N VAL A 556 -30.95 -6.53 12.13
CA VAL A 556 -31.88 -7.38 11.37
C VAL A 556 -33.30 -6.83 11.42
N GLU A 557 -33.78 -6.45 12.60
CA GLU A 557 -35.10 -5.83 12.79
C GLU A 557 -35.24 -4.58 11.92
N ARG A 558 -34.28 -3.65 12.02
CA ARG A 558 -34.30 -2.41 11.24
C ARG A 558 -34.19 -2.67 9.73
N ALA A 559 -33.38 -3.64 9.32
CA ALA A 559 -33.22 -4.00 7.91
C ALA A 559 -34.51 -4.55 7.28
N SER A 560 -35.31 -5.30 8.05
CA SER A 560 -36.59 -5.86 7.58
C SER A 560 -37.64 -4.79 7.24
N ALA A 561 -37.55 -3.61 7.86
CA ALA A 561 -38.46 -2.49 7.66
C ALA A 561 -37.92 -1.41 6.71
N ALA A 562 -36.66 -1.51 6.29
CA ALA A 562 -36.00 -0.49 5.47
C ALA A 562 -36.22 -0.73 3.96
N GLU A 563 -36.41 0.35 3.21
CA GLU A 563 -36.54 0.31 1.75
C GLU A 563 -35.21 -0.03 1.07
N GLN A 564 -34.15 0.71 1.41
CA GLN A 564 -32.80 0.50 0.91
C GLN A 564 -31.87 0.22 2.08
N VAL A 565 -31.08 -0.86 2.00
CA VAL A 565 -30.13 -1.25 3.04
C VAL A 565 -28.74 -1.31 2.42
N VAL A 566 -27.76 -0.69 3.09
CA VAL A 566 -26.35 -0.79 2.72
C VAL A 566 -25.56 -1.27 3.92
N ILE A 567 -24.91 -2.41 3.78
CA ILE A 567 -24.03 -2.99 4.79
C ILE A 567 -22.59 -2.59 4.46
N PHE A 568 -21.93 -1.87 5.36
CA PHE A 568 -20.52 -1.53 5.28
C PHE A 568 -19.72 -2.42 6.23
N ALA A 569 -18.91 -3.31 5.66
CA ALA A 569 -18.04 -4.21 6.39
C ALA A 569 -16.64 -4.22 5.75
N GLY A 570 -15.69 -4.89 6.39
CA GLY A 570 -14.34 -4.99 5.85
C GLY A 570 -13.27 -5.05 6.92
N LEU A 571 -12.07 -4.74 6.49
CA LEU A 571 -10.86 -4.63 7.28
C LEU A 571 -10.51 -3.15 7.52
N THR A 572 -9.44 -2.92 8.24
CA THR A 572 -8.87 -1.61 8.56
C THR A 572 -7.34 -1.69 8.55
N SER A 573 -6.67 -0.56 8.79
CA SER A 573 -5.22 -0.52 8.99
C SER A 573 -4.70 -1.34 10.18
N GLU A 574 -5.58 -1.79 11.08
CA GLU A 574 -5.20 -2.71 12.17
C GLU A 574 -5.18 -4.18 11.72
N TRP A 575 -5.83 -4.51 10.61
CA TRP A 575 -5.89 -5.87 10.08
C TRP A 575 -4.92 -6.07 8.90
N GLU A 576 -4.75 -5.03 8.08
CA GLU A 576 -3.81 -5.00 6.95
C GLU A 576 -2.77 -3.91 7.18
N THR A 577 -1.58 -4.30 7.60
CA THR A 577 -0.48 -3.38 7.92
C THR A 577 0.87 -4.02 7.64
N GLU A 578 1.83 -3.15 7.36
CA GLU A 578 3.24 -3.48 7.48
C GLU A 578 3.58 -4.04 8.87
N GLY A 579 4.47 -5.04 8.90
CA GLY A 579 5.03 -5.65 10.10
C GLY A 579 4.54 -7.07 10.38
N TYR A 580 3.36 -7.46 9.89
CA TYR A 580 2.84 -8.83 10.02
C TYR A 580 1.81 -9.14 8.94
N ASP A 581 1.64 -10.44 8.65
CA ASP A 581 0.65 -10.94 7.71
C ASP A 581 -0.66 -11.29 8.43
N ARG A 582 -1.76 -11.37 7.68
CA ARG A 582 -3.05 -11.86 8.21
C ARG A 582 -2.98 -13.36 8.45
N ASP A 583 -3.60 -13.82 9.54
CA ASP A 583 -3.68 -15.26 9.85
C ASP A 583 -4.72 -16.00 8.99
N HIS A 584 -5.75 -15.29 8.53
CA HIS A 584 -6.86 -15.82 7.74
C HIS A 584 -7.46 -14.77 6.80
N MET A 585 -8.31 -15.21 5.88
CA MET A 585 -9.06 -14.34 4.97
C MET A 585 -10.37 -13.81 5.58
N ASP A 586 -10.82 -14.34 6.72
CA ASP A 586 -12.14 -14.03 7.26
C ASP A 586 -12.31 -12.54 7.61
N LEU A 587 -13.54 -12.06 7.51
CA LEU A 587 -13.91 -10.75 8.03
C LEU A 587 -13.80 -10.74 9.56
N PRO A 588 -13.72 -9.54 10.19
CA PRO A 588 -13.64 -9.45 11.64
C PRO A 588 -14.84 -10.13 12.32
N PRO A 589 -14.65 -10.72 13.52
CA PRO A 589 -15.63 -11.59 14.16
C PRO A 589 -17.06 -11.02 14.16
N GLY A 590 -18.04 -11.87 13.82
CA GLY A 590 -19.46 -11.49 13.75
C GLY A 590 -19.91 -10.82 12.46
N SER A 591 -19.00 -10.31 11.62
CA SER A 591 -19.35 -9.61 10.37
C SER A 591 -20.08 -10.52 9.37
N ASP A 592 -19.62 -11.75 9.18
CA ASP A 592 -20.26 -12.71 8.28
C ASP A 592 -21.67 -13.10 8.75
N GLU A 593 -21.88 -13.23 10.06
CA GLU A 593 -23.18 -13.53 10.64
C GLU A 593 -24.14 -12.35 10.45
N LEU A 594 -23.70 -11.12 10.75
CA LEU A 594 -24.46 -9.90 10.51
C LEU A 594 -24.92 -9.81 9.05
N ILE A 595 -23.99 -9.97 8.10
CA ILE A 595 -24.30 -9.89 6.67
C ILE A 595 -25.31 -10.97 6.29
N SER A 596 -25.10 -12.21 6.71
CA SER A 596 -25.99 -13.33 6.41
C SER A 596 -27.41 -13.11 6.94
N ARG A 597 -27.55 -12.65 8.19
CA ARG A 597 -28.86 -12.41 8.82
C ARG A 597 -29.57 -11.18 8.23
N VAL A 598 -28.84 -10.11 7.92
CA VAL A 598 -29.42 -8.95 7.24
C VAL A 598 -29.87 -9.32 5.82
N LEU A 599 -29.08 -10.08 5.06
CA LEU A 599 -29.49 -10.56 3.73
C LEU A 599 -30.71 -11.49 3.80
N ALA A 600 -30.88 -12.25 4.90
CA ALA A 600 -32.07 -13.05 5.15
C ALA A 600 -33.33 -12.21 5.39
N ALA A 601 -33.20 -11.10 6.13
CA ALA A 601 -34.31 -10.18 6.39
C ALA A 601 -34.61 -9.24 5.21
N ASN A 602 -33.59 -8.84 4.45
CA ASN A 602 -33.72 -7.96 3.29
C ASN A 602 -32.79 -8.41 2.15
N ARG A 603 -33.36 -9.12 1.18
CA ARG A 603 -32.63 -9.69 0.03
C ARG A 603 -32.02 -8.64 -0.92
N ASN A 604 -32.48 -7.39 -0.83
CA ASN A 604 -31.97 -6.28 -1.64
C ASN A 604 -30.91 -5.45 -0.90
N ALA A 605 -30.44 -5.89 0.28
CA ALA A 605 -29.33 -5.23 0.94
C ALA A 605 -28.06 -5.29 0.06
N VAL A 606 -27.40 -4.14 -0.09
CA VAL A 606 -26.13 -3.99 -0.78
C VAL A 606 -25.01 -4.25 0.21
N VAL A 607 -24.04 -5.10 -0.14
CA VAL A 607 -22.85 -5.31 0.70
C VAL A 607 -21.66 -4.56 0.11
N VAL A 608 -21.08 -3.66 0.89
CA VAL A 608 -19.88 -2.89 0.54
C VAL A 608 -18.73 -3.35 1.43
N ILE A 609 -17.67 -3.86 0.80
CA ILE A 609 -16.47 -4.38 1.48
C ILE A 609 -15.30 -3.42 1.29
N GLN A 610 -14.70 -2.97 2.39
CA GLN A 610 -13.46 -2.21 2.40
C GLN A 610 -12.30 -3.11 2.88
N SER A 611 -11.47 -3.56 1.96
CA SER A 611 -10.24 -4.32 2.26
C SER A 611 -9.21 -4.09 1.16
N GLY A 612 -7.93 -4.12 1.49
CA GLY A 612 -6.86 -4.03 0.49
C GLY A 612 -6.65 -5.33 -0.29
N THR A 613 -6.98 -6.46 0.33
CA THR A 613 -6.82 -7.82 -0.21
C THR A 613 -8.12 -8.64 -0.06
N PRO A 614 -8.22 -9.84 -0.68
CA PRO A 614 -9.45 -10.63 -0.66
C PRO A 614 -9.87 -11.05 0.76
N VAL A 615 -11.17 -11.09 1.01
CA VAL A 615 -11.76 -11.63 2.24
C VAL A 615 -12.67 -12.81 1.95
N THR A 616 -12.86 -13.71 2.92
CA THR A 616 -13.84 -14.80 2.81
C THR A 616 -15.25 -14.20 2.69
N MET A 617 -16.07 -14.71 1.75
CA MET A 617 -17.44 -14.22 1.53
C MET A 617 -18.45 -15.38 1.47
N PRO A 618 -18.75 -16.07 2.58
CA PRO A 618 -19.63 -17.25 2.58
C PRO A 618 -21.07 -16.92 2.14
N TRP A 619 -21.49 -15.67 2.33
CA TRP A 619 -22.80 -15.09 1.99
C TRP A 619 -22.89 -14.54 0.56
N ALA A 620 -21.80 -14.51 -0.23
CA ALA A 620 -21.79 -13.89 -1.57
C ALA A 620 -22.82 -14.50 -2.54
N LYS A 621 -23.13 -15.79 -2.40
CA LYS A 621 -24.16 -16.47 -3.20
C LYS A 621 -25.57 -15.93 -2.91
N ASP A 622 -25.82 -15.48 -1.69
CA ASP A 622 -27.13 -15.01 -1.21
C ASP A 622 -27.31 -13.49 -1.39
N ALA A 623 -26.21 -12.75 -1.57
CA ALA A 623 -26.23 -11.32 -1.86
C ALA A 623 -26.62 -11.04 -3.31
N ARG A 624 -27.50 -10.06 -3.55
CA ARG A 624 -27.82 -9.58 -4.92
C ARG A 624 -26.87 -8.50 -5.41
N ALA A 625 -26.32 -7.69 -4.51
CA ALA A 625 -25.38 -6.64 -4.83
C ALA A 625 -24.16 -6.70 -3.90
N VAL A 626 -22.96 -6.72 -4.50
CA VAL A 626 -21.68 -6.73 -3.77
C VAL A 626 -20.74 -5.73 -4.43
N VAL A 627 -20.12 -4.88 -3.61
CA VAL A 627 -19.22 -3.81 -4.02
C VAL A 627 -17.90 -3.94 -3.25
N GLN A 628 -16.78 -3.96 -3.96
CA GLN A 628 -15.45 -3.85 -3.38
C GLN A 628 -14.98 -2.39 -3.45
N ALA A 629 -14.79 -1.77 -2.30
CA ALA A 629 -14.48 -0.35 -2.15
C ALA A 629 -13.02 -0.07 -1.75
N TRP A 630 -12.26 -1.10 -1.38
CA TRP A 630 -10.85 -0.99 -0.97
C TRP A 630 -10.62 0.00 0.19
N PHE A 631 -9.38 0.46 0.34
CA PHE A 631 -9.04 1.65 1.13
C PHE A 631 -8.92 2.85 0.19
N GLY A 632 -9.89 3.77 0.24
CA GLY A 632 -10.12 4.77 -0.82
C GLY A 632 -9.51 6.16 -0.59
N GLY A 633 -8.62 6.35 0.38
CA GLY A 633 -8.02 7.64 0.68
C GLY A 633 -9.00 8.67 1.29
N ASN A 634 -8.64 9.97 1.21
CA ASN A 634 -9.41 11.07 1.81
C ASN A 634 -10.90 11.05 1.43
N GLU A 635 -11.18 10.77 0.16
CA GLU A 635 -12.50 10.85 -0.45
C GLU A 635 -13.24 9.50 -0.49
N CYS A 636 -12.79 8.50 0.27
CA CYS A 636 -13.34 7.14 0.22
C CYS A 636 -14.88 7.09 0.36
N GLY A 637 -15.46 7.75 1.36
CA GLY A 637 -16.91 7.78 1.56
C GLY A 637 -17.69 8.42 0.41
N ASN A 638 -17.19 9.52 -0.14
CA ASN A 638 -17.81 10.20 -1.28
C ASN A 638 -17.71 9.37 -2.56
N GLY A 639 -16.56 8.75 -2.82
CA GLY A 639 -16.36 7.88 -3.99
C GLY A 639 -17.23 6.62 -3.94
N ILE A 640 -17.38 6.01 -2.77
CA ILE A 640 -18.33 4.91 -2.55
C ILE A 640 -19.76 5.38 -2.86
N ALA A 641 -20.17 6.52 -2.31
CA ALA A 641 -21.51 7.05 -2.51
C ALA A 641 -21.77 7.46 -3.98
N ASP A 642 -20.77 7.98 -4.69
CA ASP A 642 -20.86 8.27 -6.14
C ASP A 642 -21.26 7.03 -6.93
N VAL A 643 -20.66 5.88 -6.62
CA VAL A 643 -20.99 4.60 -7.27
C VAL A 643 -22.33 4.06 -6.79
N LEU A 644 -22.62 4.07 -5.49
CA LEU A 644 -23.87 3.55 -4.95
C LEU A 644 -25.10 4.26 -5.56
N TYR A 645 -25.02 5.57 -5.78
CA TYR A 645 -26.12 6.36 -6.38
C TYR A 645 -26.05 6.50 -7.90
N GLY A 646 -25.05 5.90 -8.56
CA GLY A 646 -24.90 5.96 -10.02
C GLY A 646 -24.49 7.32 -10.58
N ASP A 647 -23.99 8.23 -9.74
CA ASP A 647 -23.33 9.47 -10.20
C ASP A 647 -22.01 9.15 -10.92
N VAL A 648 -21.36 8.05 -10.52
CA VAL A 648 -20.29 7.40 -11.26
C VAL A 648 -20.76 5.99 -11.62
N ASN A 649 -20.69 5.65 -12.91
CA ASN A 649 -20.92 4.29 -13.38
C ASN A 649 -19.67 3.45 -13.08
N PRO A 650 -19.75 2.36 -12.29
CA PRO A 650 -18.59 1.56 -11.94
C PRO A 650 -17.96 0.96 -13.21
N SER A 651 -16.65 1.09 -13.29
CA SER A 651 -15.86 0.56 -14.43
C SER A 651 -14.60 -0.17 -13.99
N ALA A 652 -14.27 -0.17 -12.69
CA ALA A 652 -13.10 -0.84 -12.16
C ALA A 652 -13.18 -2.36 -12.34
N LYS A 653 -12.02 -3.02 -12.44
CA LYS A 653 -11.87 -4.48 -12.56
C LYS A 653 -10.92 -4.99 -11.50
N LEU A 654 -11.19 -6.16 -10.93
CA LEU A 654 -10.34 -6.78 -9.92
C LEU A 654 -8.90 -6.94 -10.44
N PRO A 655 -7.89 -6.39 -9.74
CA PRO A 655 -6.48 -6.59 -10.08
C PRO A 655 -5.89 -7.83 -9.39
N ILE A 656 -6.68 -8.53 -8.59
CA ILE A 656 -6.31 -9.75 -7.85
C ILE A 656 -7.49 -10.71 -7.83
N THR A 657 -7.21 -12.01 -7.85
CA THR A 657 -8.22 -13.07 -7.81
C THR A 657 -8.77 -13.21 -6.39
N PHE A 658 -10.09 -13.36 -6.24
CA PHE A 658 -10.75 -13.58 -4.94
C PHE A 658 -11.06 -15.07 -4.77
N PRO A 659 -10.23 -15.84 -4.05
CA PRO A 659 -10.46 -17.27 -3.86
C PRO A 659 -11.71 -17.53 -3.01
N ARG A 660 -12.31 -18.71 -3.18
CA ARG A 660 -13.45 -19.15 -2.37
C ARG A 660 -13.06 -19.50 -0.96
N ARG A 661 -11.89 -20.12 -0.80
CA ARG A 661 -11.31 -20.47 0.48
C ARG A 661 -9.83 -20.13 0.45
N LEU A 662 -9.26 -19.82 1.60
CA LEU A 662 -7.83 -19.61 1.72
C LEU A 662 -7.01 -20.82 1.19
N GLN A 663 -7.54 -22.04 1.35
CA GLN A 663 -6.92 -23.28 0.87
C GLN A 663 -6.84 -23.40 -0.65
N ASP A 664 -7.66 -22.63 -1.38
CA ASP A 664 -7.68 -22.65 -2.86
C ASP A 664 -6.56 -21.77 -3.45
N ASN A 665 -5.85 -21.00 -2.62
CA ASN A 665 -4.77 -20.12 -3.05
C ASN A 665 -3.43 -20.88 -3.23
N PRO A 666 -2.65 -20.61 -4.28
CA PRO A 666 -1.41 -21.34 -4.62
C PRO A 666 -0.37 -21.36 -3.50
N SER A 667 -0.28 -20.29 -2.71
CA SER A 667 0.71 -20.16 -1.65
C SER A 667 0.25 -20.69 -0.29
N TYR A 668 -0.94 -21.30 -0.16
CA TYR A 668 -1.54 -21.66 1.13
C TYR A 668 -0.59 -22.41 2.08
N ILE A 669 0.12 -23.43 1.58
CA ILE A 669 1.05 -24.24 2.38
C ILE A 669 2.44 -23.59 2.55
N ASN A 670 2.73 -22.53 1.81
CA ASN A 670 4.04 -21.87 1.73
C ASN A 670 3.95 -20.34 1.91
N PHE A 671 3.08 -19.86 2.80
CA PHE A 671 2.93 -18.43 3.10
C PHE A 671 3.30 -18.12 4.55
N ARG A 672 4.53 -18.51 4.93
CA ARG A 672 5.14 -18.25 6.22
C ARG A 672 6.64 -18.50 6.14
N SER A 673 7.43 -17.76 6.93
CA SER A 673 8.83 -18.13 7.18
C SER A 673 8.90 -19.36 8.08
N GLU A 674 9.41 -20.46 7.54
CA GLU A 674 9.65 -21.72 8.25
C GLU A 674 11.17 -21.89 8.42
N ARG A 675 11.65 -21.65 9.64
CA ARG A 675 13.09 -21.66 9.99
C ARG A 675 13.92 -20.72 9.11
N GLY A 676 13.42 -19.51 8.86
CA GLY A 676 14.13 -18.48 8.11
C GLY A 676 14.08 -18.64 6.59
N ARG A 677 13.18 -19.46 6.04
CA ARG A 677 12.93 -19.55 4.60
C ARG A 677 11.45 -19.65 4.26
N VAL A 678 11.09 -19.25 3.04
CA VAL A 678 9.79 -19.51 2.43
C VAL A 678 10.00 -20.05 1.02
N LEU A 679 9.28 -21.09 0.63
CA LEU A 679 9.38 -21.69 -0.71
C LEU A 679 8.29 -21.12 -1.62
N TYR A 680 8.66 -20.56 -2.77
CA TYR A 680 7.70 -20.12 -3.78
C TYR A 680 7.34 -21.32 -4.67
N GLY A 681 6.69 -22.32 -4.05
CA GLY A 681 6.46 -23.64 -4.63
C GLY A 681 5.42 -23.68 -5.75
N GLU A 682 4.65 -22.61 -5.92
CA GLU A 682 3.74 -22.40 -7.04
C GLU A 682 4.46 -21.95 -8.32
N ASP A 683 5.75 -21.57 -8.23
CA ASP A 683 6.56 -21.13 -9.37
C ASP A 683 5.84 -20.00 -10.14
N ILE A 684 5.72 -20.08 -11.47
CA ILE A 684 5.01 -19.09 -12.30
C ILE A 684 3.48 -19.07 -12.12
N TYR A 685 2.90 -20.00 -11.36
CA TYR A 685 1.45 -20.12 -11.18
C TYR A 685 0.98 -19.25 -10.01
N VAL A 686 1.10 -17.94 -10.17
CA VAL A 686 0.59 -16.93 -9.23
C VAL A 686 -0.74 -16.36 -9.72
N GLY A 687 -1.69 -16.18 -8.80
CA GLY A 687 -2.98 -15.56 -9.10
C GLY A 687 -3.81 -16.38 -10.10
N TYR A 688 -4.48 -15.70 -11.03
CA TYR A 688 -5.33 -16.32 -12.06
C TYR A 688 -4.61 -17.43 -12.85
N ARG A 689 -3.28 -17.34 -13.02
CA ARG A 689 -2.48 -18.37 -13.69
C ARG A 689 -2.65 -19.74 -13.02
N PHE A 690 -2.72 -19.77 -11.69
CA PHE A 690 -2.98 -21.00 -10.93
C PHE A 690 -4.43 -21.46 -11.05
N PHE A 691 -5.38 -20.55 -10.79
CA PHE A 691 -6.81 -20.90 -10.79
C PHE A 691 -7.26 -21.47 -12.15
N GLU A 692 -6.81 -20.87 -13.25
CA GLU A 692 -7.10 -21.36 -14.60
C GLU A 692 -6.37 -22.68 -14.91
N LYS A 693 -5.10 -22.83 -14.50
CA LYS A 693 -4.33 -24.05 -14.77
C LYS A 693 -4.84 -25.26 -13.99
N SER A 694 -5.28 -25.03 -12.76
CA SER A 694 -5.76 -26.06 -11.83
C SER A 694 -7.28 -26.29 -11.93
N ASP A 695 -7.97 -25.55 -12.80
CA ASP A 695 -9.44 -25.58 -12.95
C ASP A 695 -10.20 -25.39 -11.62
N VAL A 696 -9.75 -24.40 -10.83
CA VAL A 696 -10.37 -24.04 -9.55
C VAL A 696 -11.11 -22.72 -9.70
N ALA A 697 -12.44 -22.74 -9.53
CA ALA A 697 -13.25 -21.54 -9.68
C ALA A 697 -13.11 -20.58 -8.48
N PRO A 698 -12.63 -19.33 -8.66
CA PRO A 698 -12.66 -18.31 -7.62
C PRO A 698 -14.10 -17.82 -7.36
N VAL A 699 -14.30 -17.01 -6.31
CA VAL A 699 -15.57 -16.29 -6.12
C VAL A 699 -15.72 -15.20 -7.16
N PHE A 700 -14.64 -14.43 -7.35
CA PHE A 700 -14.53 -13.44 -8.41
C PHE A 700 -13.13 -13.54 -9.04
N PRO A 701 -13.03 -13.72 -10.38
CA PRO A 701 -11.74 -13.87 -11.05
C PRO A 701 -11.03 -12.52 -11.23
N PHE A 702 -9.72 -12.56 -11.46
CA PHE A 702 -8.96 -11.42 -11.96
C PHE A 702 -9.61 -10.82 -13.22
N GLY A 703 -9.59 -9.49 -13.34
CA GLY A 703 -10.21 -8.77 -14.44
C GLY A 703 -11.73 -8.68 -14.38
N HIS A 704 -12.38 -9.18 -13.32
CA HIS A 704 -13.84 -9.09 -13.13
C HIS A 704 -14.29 -7.73 -12.61
N GLY A 705 -15.41 -7.23 -13.10
CA GLY A 705 -16.08 -6.04 -12.60
C GLY A 705 -17.24 -5.65 -13.52
N LEU A 706 -18.38 -5.30 -12.92
CA LEU A 706 -19.61 -4.98 -13.62
C LEU A 706 -19.75 -3.46 -13.84
N SER A 707 -20.75 -3.10 -14.63
CA SER A 707 -21.14 -1.72 -14.96
C SER A 707 -22.66 -1.60 -14.85
N TYR A 708 -23.16 -0.37 -14.68
CA TYR A 708 -24.58 -0.06 -14.83
C TYR A 708 -25.03 0.05 -16.29
N THR A 709 -24.09 -0.04 -17.23
CA THR A 709 -24.38 -0.22 -18.66
C THR A 709 -23.81 -1.53 -19.19
N SER A 710 -24.10 -1.84 -20.45
CA SER A 710 -23.56 -3.01 -21.15
C SER A 710 -22.67 -2.59 -22.31
N PHE A 711 -21.71 -3.45 -22.66
CA PHE A 711 -20.81 -3.23 -23.77
C PHE A 711 -20.76 -4.46 -24.68
N SER A 712 -20.59 -4.23 -25.98
CA SER A 712 -20.22 -5.26 -26.95
C SER A 712 -18.89 -4.92 -27.62
N ARG A 713 -18.22 -5.95 -28.12
CA ARG A 713 -16.93 -5.84 -28.83
C ARG A 713 -17.06 -6.51 -30.18
N SER A 714 -16.58 -5.86 -31.23
CA SER A 714 -16.63 -6.41 -32.58
C SER A 714 -15.43 -5.96 -33.41
N ASN A 715 -15.36 -6.45 -34.65
CA ASN A 715 -14.35 -6.03 -35.63
C ASN A 715 -12.89 -6.20 -35.14
N LEU A 716 -12.60 -7.32 -34.47
CA LEU A 716 -11.23 -7.65 -34.07
C LEU A 716 -10.30 -7.67 -35.30
N ARG A 717 -9.27 -6.82 -35.28
CA ARG A 717 -8.19 -6.82 -36.28
C ARG A 717 -6.87 -6.94 -35.57
N ILE A 718 -6.01 -7.81 -36.07
CA ILE A 718 -4.68 -8.03 -35.55
C ILE A 718 -3.69 -7.74 -36.67
N SER A 719 -2.73 -6.87 -36.38
CA SER A 719 -1.60 -6.58 -37.27
C SER A 719 -0.29 -6.80 -36.54
N THR A 720 0.70 -7.32 -37.25
CA THR A 720 2.04 -7.55 -36.70
C THR A 720 3.08 -7.02 -37.68
N VAL A 721 4.24 -6.64 -37.15
CA VAL A 721 5.41 -6.31 -37.96
C VAL A 721 6.26 -7.59 -38.15
N PRO A 722 6.80 -7.84 -39.35
CA PRO A 722 7.70 -8.97 -39.60
C PRO A 722 8.92 -8.95 -38.67
N GLU A 723 9.37 -10.13 -38.23
CA GLU A 723 10.56 -10.26 -37.40
C GLU A 723 11.81 -9.80 -38.15
N ARG A 724 12.57 -8.93 -37.50
CA ARG A 724 13.90 -8.51 -37.96
C ARG A 724 14.95 -9.52 -37.53
N SER A 725 16.11 -9.46 -38.17
CA SER A 725 17.25 -10.32 -37.83
C SER A 725 17.83 -10.05 -36.44
N LYS A 726 17.62 -8.85 -35.90
CA LYS A 726 17.98 -8.44 -34.53
C LYS A 726 16.87 -7.58 -33.96
N TYR A 727 16.68 -7.62 -32.64
CA TYR A 727 15.83 -6.66 -31.95
C TYR A 727 16.35 -5.23 -32.16
N SER A 728 15.45 -4.29 -32.40
CA SER A 728 15.78 -2.88 -32.66
C SER A 728 14.88 -1.96 -31.84
N GLU A 729 15.29 -0.72 -31.62
CA GLU A 729 14.49 0.29 -30.90
C GLU A 729 13.10 0.51 -31.50
N ALA A 730 12.93 0.32 -32.81
CA ALA A 730 11.63 0.46 -33.48
C ALA A 730 10.57 -0.57 -33.04
N GLY A 731 10.97 -1.58 -32.26
CA GLY A 731 10.08 -2.63 -31.75
C GLY A 731 9.53 -3.55 -32.84
N GLU A 732 8.78 -4.55 -32.39
CA GLU A 732 7.98 -5.43 -33.24
C GLU A 732 6.60 -5.61 -32.60
N PRO A 733 5.74 -4.58 -32.68
CA PRO A 733 4.48 -4.60 -31.97
C PRO A 733 3.49 -5.61 -32.58
N ILE A 734 2.66 -6.17 -31.70
CA ILE A 734 1.37 -6.76 -32.03
C ILE A 734 0.34 -5.68 -31.72
N THR A 735 -0.34 -5.20 -32.76
CA THR A 735 -1.38 -4.20 -32.65
C THR A 735 -2.73 -4.86 -32.84
N THR A 736 -3.53 -4.84 -31.79
CA THR A 736 -4.89 -5.39 -31.77
C THR A 736 -5.89 -4.24 -31.72
N GLU A 737 -6.75 -4.14 -32.73
CA GLU A 737 -7.82 -3.15 -32.81
C GLU A 737 -9.17 -3.83 -32.58
N VAL A 738 -10.02 -3.22 -31.76
CA VAL A 738 -11.36 -3.72 -31.48
C VAL A 738 -12.34 -2.56 -31.40
N THR A 739 -13.51 -2.70 -32.03
CA THR A 739 -14.61 -1.75 -31.85
C THR A 739 -15.37 -2.09 -30.57
N VAL A 740 -15.44 -1.16 -29.64
CA VAL A 740 -16.24 -1.26 -28.40
C VAL A 740 -17.45 -0.37 -28.53
N THR A 741 -18.63 -0.91 -28.26
CA THR A 741 -19.90 -0.19 -28.30
C THR A 741 -20.55 -0.23 -26.93
N ASN A 742 -21.01 0.91 -26.42
CA ASN A 742 -21.89 0.95 -25.26
C ASN A 742 -23.33 0.65 -25.71
N THR A 743 -23.82 -0.53 -25.37
CA THR A 743 -25.13 -1.04 -25.80
C THR A 743 -26.25 -0.73 -24.81
N GLY A 744 -25.95 -0.16 -23.64
CA GLY A 744 -26.94 0.19 -22.64
C GLY A 744 -27.38 1.66 -22.71
N SER A 745 -28.07 2.09 -21.66
CA SER A 745 -28.72 3.40 -21.56
C SER A 745 -27.94 4.43 -20.74
N MET A 746 -26.83 4.04 -20.11
CA MET A 746 -26.00 4.91 -19.27
C MET A 746 -24.61 5.07 -19.88
N ALA A 747 -24.05 6.27 -19.78
CA ALA A 747 -22.63 6.47 -20.10
C ALA A 747 -21.76 5.66 -19.13
N GLY A 748 -20.62 5.17 -19.60
CA GLY A 748 -19.74 4.36 -18.78
C GLY A 748 -18.40 4.11 -19.46
N ALA A 749 -17.45 3.60 -18.69
CA ALA A 749 -16.16 3.15 -19.21
C ALA A 749 -16.06 1.62 -19.22
N GLU A 750 -15.34 1.10 -20.21
CA GLU A 750 -14.98 -0.31 -20.34
C GLU A 750 -13.45 -0.46 -20.30
N ILE A 751 -12.97 -1.56 -19.72
CA ILE A 751 -11.56 -1.96 -19.77
C ILE A 751 -11.45 -3.15 -20.72
N VAL A 752 -10.85 -2.90 -21.87
CA VAL A 752 -10.55 -3.94 -22.85
C VAL A 752 -9.23 -4.61 -22.46
N GLN A 753 -9.24 -5.94 -22.34
CA GLN A 753 -8.09 -6.72 -21.89
C GLN A 753 -7.56 -7.59 -23.05
N LEU A 754 -6.27 -7.50 -23.33
CA LEU A 754 -5.57 -8.30 -24.33
C LEU A 754 -4.83 -9.46 -23.66
N TRP A 755 -5.24 -10.68 -24.00
CA TRP A 755 -4.66 -11.91 -23.52
C TRP A 755 -3.94 -12.64 -24.64
N ILE A 756 -2.80 -13.24 -24.32
CA ILE A 756 -2.09 -14.14 -25.22
C ILE A 756 -2.18 -15.57 -24.68
N ILE A 757 -2.60 -16.48 -25.54
CA ILE A 757 -2.59 -17.92 -25.30
C ILE A 757 -1.39 -18.48 -26.07
N PRO A 758 -0.40 -19.07 -25.37
CA PRO A 758 0.77 -19.64 -26.03
C PRO A 758 0.43 -20.92 -26.80
N PRO A 759 1.22 -21.28 -27.83
CA PRO A 759 1.16 -22.62 -28.39
C PRO A 759 1.57 -23.67 -27.35
N SER A 760 1.37 -24.95 -27.68
CA SER A 760 2.01 -26.03 -26.92
C SER A 760 3.53 -25.91 -27.04
N THR A 761 4.22 -25.95 -25.89
CA THR A 761 5.68 -25.83 -25.76
C THR A 761 6.22 -27.01 -24.96
N ASP A 762 7.54 -27.24 -24.98
CA ASP A 762 8.17 -28.32 -24.20
C ASP A 762 8.18 -28.02 -22.69
N VAL A 763 7.92 -26.77 -22.30
CA VAL A 763 7.69 -26.36 -20.91
C VAL A 763 6.22 -26.10 -20.64
N ASN A 764 5.81 -26.25 -19.39
CA ASN A 764 4.48 -25.81 -18.97
C ASN A 764 4.39 -24.28 -18.96
N ARG A 765 3.26 -23.76 -19.42
CA ARG A 765 2.91 -22.33 -19.41
C ARG A 765 1.52 -22.11 -18.79
N PRO A 766 1.19 -20.87 -18.35
CA PRO A 766 -0.17 -20.49 -18.00
C PRO A 766 -1.13 -20.67 -19.18
N VAL A 767 -2.42 -20.82 -18.89
CA VAL A 767 -3.47 -21.00 -19.92
C VAL A 767 -3.53 -19.79 -20.86
N ARG A 768 -3.44 -18.59 -20.29
CA ARG A 768 -3.30 -17.31 -20.96
C ARG A 768 -2.55 -16.34 -20.07
N GLU A 769 -2.06 -15.25 -20.64
CA GLU A 769 -1.37 -14.19 -19.92
C GLU A 769 -1.85 -12.82 -20.40
N LEU A 770 -2.12 -11.90 -19.47
CA LEU A 770 -2.43 -10.51 -19.79
C LEU A 770 -1.19 -9.87 -20.42
N LYS A 771 -1.34 -9.17 -21.56
CA LYS A 771 -0.21 -8.47 -22.22
C LYS A 771 -0.47 -7.01 -22.57
N ALA A 772 -1.73 -6.57 -22.62
CA ALA A 772 -2.08 -5.16 -22.72
C ALA A 772 -3.51 -4.91 -22.21
N PHE A 773 -3.84 -3.66 -21.91
CA PHE A 773 -5.19 -3.24 -21.57
C PHE A 773 -5.40 -1.77 -21.97
N GLN A 774 -6.65 -1.38 -22.14
CA GLN A 774 -7.02 0.01 -22.41
C GLN A 774 -8.41 0.30 -21.86
N LYS A 775 -8.53 1.38 -21.09
CA LYS A 775 -9.81 1.92 -20.64
C LYS A 775 -10.39 2.86 -21.70
N VAL A 776 -11.69 2.78 -21.96
CA VAL A 776 -12.40 3.62 -22.93
C VAL A 776 -13.75 4.08 -22.37
N PHE A 777 -14.01 5.39 -22.39
CA PHE A 777 -15.30 5.96 -22.01
C PHE A 777 -16.22 6.11 -23.22
N LEU A 778 -17.50 5.75 -23.06
CA LEU A 778 -18.51 5.73 -24.11
C LEU A 778 -19.85 6.26 -23.62
N GLN A 779 -20.45 7.17 -24.40
CA GLN A 779 -21.86 7.56 -24.28
C GLN A 779 -22.80 6.41 -24.69
N PRO A 780 -24.08 6.40 -24.28
CA PRO A 780 -25.05 5.40 -24.75
C PRO A 780 -25.11 5.31 -26.28
N GLY A 781 -24.96 4.11 -26.83
CA GLY A 781 -24.93 3.85 -28.27
C GLY A 781 -23.64 4.26 -28.99
N GLU A 782 -22.69 4.91 -28.32
CA GLU A 782 -21.41 5.30 -28.92
C GLU A 782 -20.53 4.08 -29.17
N SER A 783 -19.80 4.10 -30.29
CA SER A 783 -18.80 3.09 -30.63
C SER A 783 -17.43 3.74 -30.86
N LYS A 784 -16.37 3.19 -30.27
CA LYS A 784 -14.98 3.60 -30.51
C LYS A 784 -14.13 2.41 -30.88
N THR A 785 -13.14 2.63 -31.74
CA THR A 785 -12.08 1.64 -31.96
C THR A 785 -10.99 1.87 -30.92
N VAL A 786 -10.69 0.82 -30.17
CA VAL A 786 -9.63 0.78 -29.16
C VAL A 786 -8.45 0.03 -29.75
N GLN A 787 -7.24 0.57 -29.54
CA GLN A 787 -5.98 -0.04 -29.96
C GLN A 787 -5.21 -0.53 -28.74
N LEU A 788 -4.83 -1.80 -28.75
CA LEU A 788 -4.03 -2.47 -27.73
C LEU A 788 -2.70 -2.88 -28.37
N VAL A 789 -1.59 -2.43 -27.79
CA VAL A 789 -0.24 -2.66 -28.34
C VAL A 789 0.60 -3.42 -27.33
N ALA A 790 1.19 -4.53 -27.76
CA ALA A 790 2.17 -5.28 -26.98
C ALA A 790 3.39 -5.62 -27.84
N GLU A 791 4.60 -5.44 -27.30
CA GLU A 791 5.82 -5.88 -27.99
C GLU A 791 5.82 -7.39 -28.16
N LYS A 792 6.01 -7.89 -29.39
CA LYS A 792 5.98 -9.34 -29.68
C LYS A 792 6.93 -10.13 -28.78
N LYS A 793 8.11 -9.60 -28.47
CA LYS A 793 9.07 -10.25 -27.54
C LYS A 793 8.49 -10.40 -26.13
N LEU A 794 7.81 -9.39 -25.58
CA LEU A 794 7.20 -9.45 -24.25
C LEU A 794 5.92 -10.30 -24.24
N ALA A 795 5.17 -10.25 -25.33
CA ALA A 795 3.90 -10.93 -25.49
C ALA A 795 4.03 -12.46 -25.57
N THR A 796 5.16 -12.96 -26.07
CA THR A 796 5.32 -14.37 -26.44
C THR A 796 6.36 -15.12 -25.63
N SER A 797 7.24 -14.40 -24.91
CA SER A 797 8.37 -15.03 -24.23
C SER A 797 8.03 -15.64 -22.88
N TRP A 798 8.84 -16.64 -22.52
CA TRP A 798 9.00 -17.19 -21.17
C TRP A 798 10.51 -17.26 -20.86
N TRP A 799 10.91 -17.50 -19.61
CA TRP A 799 12.32 -17.53 -19.22
C TRP A 799 12.89 -18.95 -19.28
N ASP A 800 13.89 -19.15 -20.15
CA ASP A 800 14.64 -20.40 -20.30
C ASP A 800 15.79 -20.43 -19.28
N GLU A 801 15.62 -21.21 -18.21
CA GLU A 801 16.61 -21.36 -17.14
C GLU A 801 17.90 -22.05 -17.59
N GLU A 802 17.86 -22.91 -18.63
CA GLU A 802 19.07 -23.57 -19.15
C GLU A 802 19.98 -22.57 -19.87
N ARG A 803 19.37 -21.61 -20.56
CA ARG A 803 20.10 -20.58 -21.32
C ARG A 803 20.30 -19.28 -20.57
N GLU A 804 19.59 -19.12 -19.45
CA GLU A 804 19.49 -17.86 -18.70
C GLU A 804 19.05 -16.70 -19.60
N GLN A 805 18.03 -16.93 -20.43
CA GLN A 805 17.52 -15.93 -21.39
C GLN A 805 16.00 -16.03 -21.56
N TRP A 806 15.37 -14.92 -21.93
CA TRP A 806 14.00 -14.96 -22.44
C TRP A 806 13.97 -15.63 -23.81
N ILE A 807 12.99 -16.51 -24.04
CA ILE A 807 12.76 -17.19 -25.31
C ILE A 807 11.38 -16.87 -25.88
N SER A 808 11.35 -16.26 -27.06
CA SER A 808 10.15 -16.09 -27.89
C SER A 808 10.13 -17.22 -28.91
N GLU A 809 9.33 -18.26 -28.70
CA GLU A 809 9.33 -19.45 -29.55
C GLU A 809 8.57 -19.26 -30.86
N LYS A 810 9.05 -19.91 -31.93
CA LYS A 810 8.29 -19.99 -33.18
C LYS A 810 6.98 -20.73 -32.93
N GLY A 811 5.91 -20.26 -33.53
CA GLY A 811 4.62 -20.91 -33.40
C GLY A 811 3.45 -19.98 -33.68
N ARG A 812 2.27 -20.55 -33.58
CA ARG A 812 1.00 -19.84 -33.70
C ARG A 812 0.48 -19.52 -32.31
N TYR A 813 0.33 -18.24 -32.03
CA TYR A 813 -0.20 -17.73 -30.77
C TYR A 813 -1.63 -17.28 -30.98
N HIS A 814 -2.49 -17.50 -29.99
CA HIS A 814 -3.85 -16.98 -30.04
C HIS A 814 -3.97 -15.70 -29.22
N VAL A 815 -4.74 -14.77 -29.76
CA VAL A 815 -5.17 -13.54 -29.09
C VAL A 815 -6.57 -13.76 -28.59
N LEU A 816 -6.81 -13.36 -27.35
CA LEU A 816 -8.13 -13.32 -26.74
C LEU A 816 -8.37 -11.91 -26.20
N VAL A 817 -9.49 -11.30 -26.60
CA VAL A 817 -9.91 -9.97 -26.12
C VAL A 817 -11.15 -10.12 -25.24
N THR A 818 -11.04 -9.66 -23.99
CA THR A 818 -12.11 -9.70 -22.97
C THR A 818 -12.41 -8.30 -22.41
N GLY A 819 -13.41 -8.21 -21.52
CA GLY A 819 -14.01 -6.99 -21.00
C GLY A 819 -15.23 -7.34 -20.13
N THR A 820 -16.17 -6.42 -19.92
CA THR A 820 -17.44 -6.73 -19.23
C THR A 820 -18.27 -7.74 -20.01
N GLY A 821 -18.87 -8.71 -19.31
CA GLY A 821 -19.75 -9.73 -19.90
C GLY A 821 -19.01 -10.94 -20.47
N ALA A 822 -19.77 -11.93 -20.95
CA ALA A 822 -19.24 -13.24 -21.35
C ALA A 822 -18.65 -13.29 -22.78
N GLU A 823 -18.78 -12.21 -23.56
CA GLU A 823 -18.26 -12.18 -24.92
C GLU A 823 -16.72 -12.18 -24.95
N GLU A 824 -16.20 -12.96 -25.89
CA GLU A 824 -14.77 -13.16 -26.14
C GLU A 824 -14.52 -13.05 -27.64
N LEU A 825 -13.56 -12.19 -28.04
CA LEU A 825 -13.08 -12.17 -29.43
C LEU A 825 -11.76 -12.90 -29.51
N ARG A 826 -11.62 -13.75 -30.53
CA ARG A 826 -10.45 -14.59 -30.74
C ARG A 826 -9.82 -14.31 -32.09
N GLY A 827 -8.50 -14.31 -32.12
CA GLY A 827 -7.70 -14.24 -33.33
C GLY A 827 -6.37 -14.95 -33.13
N GLU A 828 -5.48 -14.85 -34.11
CA GLU A 828 -4.17 -15.48 -34.05
C GLU A 828 -3.12 -14.66 -34.81
N PHE A 829 -1.86 -14.87 -34.45
CA PHE A 829 -0.71 -14.39 -35.20
C PHE A 829 0.41 -15.43 -35.13
N GLU A 830 1.37 -15.31 -36.05
CA GLU A 830 2.51 -16.22 -36.11
C GLU A 830 3.79 -15.51 -35.62
N VAL A 831 4.59 -16.25 -34.87
CA VAL A 831 6.00 -15.95 -34.61
C VAL A 831 6.81 -16.82 -35.56
N GLY A 832 7.47 -16.21 -36.54
CA GLY A 832 8.14 -16.94 -37.61
C GLY A 832 9.44 -17.65 -37.18
N LYS A 833 10.09 -17.19 -36.11
CA LYS A 833 11.41 -17.69 -35.66
C LYS A 833 11.54 -17.64 -34.15
N THR A 834 12.11 -18.71 -33.58
CA THR A 834 12.52 -18.73 -32.17
C THR A 834 13.68 -17.75 -31.95
N ARG A 835 13.58 -16.89 -30.95
CA ARG A 835 14.60 -15.88 -30.61
C ARG A 835 14.83 -15.81 -29.10
N PHE A 836 16.06 -15.46 -28.74
CA PHE A 836 16.51 -15.32 -27.36
C PHE A 836 16.90 -13.87 -27.08
N TRP A 837 16.63 -13.38 -25.87
CA TRP A 837 16.95 -12.02 -25.49
C TRP A 837 17.13 -11.82 -23.98
N LEU A 838 17.76 -10.69 -23.64
CA LEU A 838 17.99 -10.19 -22.29
C LEU A 838 17.72 -8.69 -22.25
N GLY A 839 17.61 -8.14 -21.04
CA GLY A 839 17.55 -6.69 -20.84
C GLY A 839 16.14 -6.11 -20.93
N LEU A 840 16.06 -4.81 -21.24
CA LEU A 840 14.80 -4.09 -21.39
C LEU A 840 14.20 -4.27 -22.78
#